data_AF-A0A444UWP1-F1
#
_entry.id   AF-A0A444UWP1-F1
#
_cell.length_a   1.000
_cell.length_b   1.000
_cell.length_c   1.000
_cell.angle_alpha   90.00
_cell.angle_beta   90.00
_cell.angle_gamma   90.00
#
_symmetry.space_group_name_H-M   'P 1'
#
loop_
_entity.id
_entity.type
_entity.pdbx_description
1 polymer ?
#
loop_
_entity_poly.entity_id
_entity_poly.type
_entity_poly.pdbx_seq_one_letter_code
_entity_poly.pdbx_strand_id
1 'polypeptide(L)'
;MAAVNITSDILHRQIKEKGMLRFQRHYHVTDPFIKRLGLEAELQGHTGCVNCLEWNEKGDLLASGSDDQHAIVWDPFHHKKLITMHTGHSANIFSVKFLPHSGDRILITGAADSKVHVHDLTVKETIHMFADHTNRVKRIATAPMWPNTFWSAAEDGIIRQYDLRESSKRSEVLIDLTEYCGQLVEAKCLAVNPQDNNYLAVGANGPFVRLYDIRMIHNHRKSLSPGTSAGVHTFCDREKPIPDGAVQYYVAGHLPVKLHDYNNRLRVLVATYVTFSPDGTELLVNMGGEQVYLFDLTFKQRPYTFLLPKKCHSSGGNVQGELPPHLEKIKQQANDAFARQQWTQAIQLYSRGIQEISKNAMLYGNRAAAYMKRKWDGDHYDALRDCLKAILLNPAHLKAHFRLARCLFELKYVSEALECLDDFKGKFPEQAHSSACDALDKDIKAALFSKTSSSEDKKSGGAIRFRTIGRKDSISEDEAVLRERSYDYKHRYCGHCNTTTDIKEANFFGSKGQYIVSGSDDGSFFIWEKETSNLVRILQGDESIVNCLQPHPSYCFLATSGIDPVVRLWNPRPESEDLNGRVVEDMEGAAQANQRRMNADPLEVMLLNMGYHITGLSNGGPDGSDEDEGSEGQVQCRPS
;
A
#
# COMPACT_ATOMS: atom_id res chain seq x y z
N MET A 1 19.46 -22.59 -3.58
CA MET A 1 19.25 -22.69 -2.12
C MET A 1 20.06 -23.85 -1.60
N ALA A 2 20.94 -23.64 -0.62
CA ALA A 2 21.55 -24.75 0.11
C ALA A 2 20.41 -25.53 0.80
N ALA A 3 20.41 -26.86 0.67
CA ALA A 3 19.40 -27.71 1.30
C ALA A 3 19.43 -27.47 2.82
N VAL A 4 18.36 -26.89 3.34
CA VAL A 4 18.22 -26.67 4.78
C VAL A 4 18.08 -28.04 5.43
N ASN A 5 19.02 -28.40 6.32
CA ASN A 5 18.98 -29.69 7.01
C ASN A 5 18.00 -29.60 8.18
N ILE A 6 16.71 -29.87 7.89
CA ILE A 6 15.62 -29.83 8.88
C ILE A 6 15.90 -30.70 10.10
N THR A 7 16.62 -31.82 9.94
CA THR A 7 17.02 -32.71 11.04
C THR A 7 17.95 -32.00 12.02
N SER A 8 18.90 -31.23 11.51
CA SER A 8 19.77 -30.39 12.34
C SER A 8 18.97 -29.32 13.07
N ASP A 9 18.04 -28.66 12.39
CA ASP A 9 17.22 -27.59 12.98
C ASP A 9 16.25 -28.11 14.04
N ILE A 10 15.65 -29.29 13.85
CA ILE A 10 14.82 -29.98 14.85
C ILE A 10 15.65 -30.36 16.08
N LEU A 11 16.86 -30.88 15.88
CA LEU A 11 17.77 -31.21 16.96
C LEU A 11 18.17 -29.96 17.76
N HIS A 12 18.46 -28.85 17.07
CA HIS A 12 18.78 -27.57 17.70
C HIS A 12 17.58 -26.95 18.43
N ARG A 13 16.35 -27.15 17.93
CA ARG A 13 15.10 -26.79 18.63
C ARG A 13 14.98 -27.52 19.96
N GLN A 14 15.27 -28.82 19.99
CA GLN A 14 15.13 -29.64 21.21
C GLN A 14 16.20 -29.35 22.27
N ILE A 15 17.39 -28.88 21.87
CA ILE A 15 18.54 -28.70 22.77
C ILE A 15 18.61 -27.27 23.35
N LYS A 16 18.07 -26.25 22.66
CA LYS A 16 18.19 -24.83 23.07
C LYS A 16 16.87 -24.09 22.92
N GLU A 17 16.48 -23.37 23.97
CA GLU A 17 15.28 -22.50 23.98
C GLU A 17 15.31 -21.42 22.88
N LYS A 18 16.49 -20.81 22.62
CA LYS A 18 16.71 -19.91 21.46
C LYS A 18 16.59 -20.62 20.10
N GLY A 19 16.82 -21.93 20.05
CA GLY A 19 16.64 -22.76 18.85
C GLY A 19 15.18 -22.92 18.46
N MET A 20 14.27 -22.96 19.44
CA MET A 20 12.83 -23.05 19.22
C MET A 20 12.27 -21.83 18.50
N LEU A 21 12.57 -20.62 18.97
CA LEU A 21 12.13 -19.38 18.31
C LEU A 21 12.71 -19.24 16.90
N ARG A 22 13.98 -19.63 16.70
CA ARG A 22 14.61 -19.59 15.38
C ARG A 22 13.96 -20.59 14.42
N PHE A 23 13.66 -21.80 14.90
CA PHE A 23 12.96 -22.83 14.12
C PHE A 23 11.56 -22.35 13.74
N GLN A 24 10.76 -21.91 14.72
CA GLN A 24 9.40 -21.43 14.49
C GLN A 24 9.40 -20.27 13.49
N ARG A 25 10.29 -19.28 13.64
CA ARG A 25 10.41 -18.18 12.67
C ARG A 25 10.81 -18.66 11.27
N HIS A 26 11.80 -19.55 11.19
CA HIS A 26 12.31 -20.04 9.90
C HIS A 26 11.27 -20.84 9.12
N TYR A 27 10.43 -21.62 9.82
CA TYR A 27 9.43 -22.49 9.21
C TYR A 27 7.99 -21.98 9.39
N HIS A 28 7.80 -20.71 9.80
CA HIS A 28 6.47 -20.12 10.05
C HIS A 28 5.62 -20.12 8.79
N VAL A 29 6.10 -19.52 7.69
CA VAL A 29 5.41 -19.45 6.40
C VAL A 29 6.43 -19.75 5.31
N THR A 30 6.16 -20.76 4.48
CA THR A 30 7.09 -21.27 3.46
C THR A 30 6.40 -21.41 2.11
N ASP A 31 7.15 -21.54 1.02
CA ASP A 31 6.57 -21.69 -0.33
C ASP A 31 5.56 -22.86 -0.42
N PRO A 32 5.84 -24.06 0.11
CA PRO A 32 4.87 -25.15 0.07
C PRO A 32 3.57 -24.84 0.83
N PHE A 33 3.68 -24.13 1.96
CA PHE A 33 2.51 -23.69 2.73
C PHE A 33 1.70 -22.65 1.96
N ILE A 34 2.35 -21.65 1.37
CA ILE A 34 1.66 -20.64 0.55
C ILE A 34 0.97 -21.27 -0.66
N LYS A 35 1.59 -22.28 -1.30
CA LYS A 35 0.99 -23.03 -2.42
C LYS A 35 -0.18 -23.94 -2.04
N ARG A 36 -0.30 -24.28 -0.75
CA ARG A 36 -1.39 -25.12 -0.20
C ARG A 36 -2.40 -24.36 0.66
N LEU A 37 -2.15 -23.08 0.95
CA LEU A 37 -3.08 -22.19 1.64
C LEU A 37 -4.48 -22.27 1.00
N GLY A 38 -5.50 -22.62 1.77
CA GLY A 38 -6.87 -22.70 1.29
C GLY A 38 -7.84 -22.39 2.41
N LEU A 39 -9.13 -22.27 2.06
CA LEU A 39 -10.18 -21.99 3.02
C LEU A 39 -10.27 -23.13 4.04
N GLU A 40 -10.12 -22.80 5.31
CA GLU A 40 -10.31 -23.73 6.43
C GLU A 40 -11.73 -23.67 6.98
N ALA A 41 -12.23 -22.46 7.26
CA ALA A 41 -13.54 -22.27 7.85
C ALA A 41 -14.11 -20.89 7.55
N GLU A 42 -15.43 -20.81 7.61
CA GLU A 42 -16.20 -19.57 7.58
C GLU A 42 -16.87 -19.38 8.94
N LEU A 43 -16.52 -18.30 9.63
CA LEU A 43 -17.09 -17.93 10.92
C LEU A 43 -18.33 -17.06 10.68
N GLN A 44 -19.49 -17.69 10.83
CA GLN A 44 -20.80 -17.06 10.68
C GLN A 44 -21.24 -16.40 11.99
N GLY A 45 -21.78 -15.18 11.91
CA GLY A 45 -22.39 -14.58 13.09
C GLY A 45 -22.59 -13.07 13.09
N HIS A 46 -22.04 -12.32 12.13
CA HIS A 46 -22.40 -10.94 11.88
C HIS A 46 -23.59 -10.86 10.91
N THR A 47 -24.28 -9.72 10.88
CA THR A 47 -25.39 -9.47 9.94
C THR A 47 -25.10 -8.33 8.95
N GLY A 48 -23.90 -7.77 9.00
CA GLY A 48 -23.42 -6.74 8.07
C GLY A 48 -21.94 -6.94 7.77
N CYS A 49 -21.40 -6.14 6.85
CA CYS A 49 -20.00 -6.20 6.42
C CYS A 49 -19.04 -6.21 7.61
N VAL A 50 -17.97 -7.00 7.53
CA VAL A 50 -16.96 -7.09 8.60
C VAL A 50 -15.73 -6.29 8.18
N ASN A 51 -15.61 -5.07 8.71
CA ASN A 51 -14.65 -4.06 8.26
C ASN A 51 -13.37 -3.98 9.08
N CYS A 52 -13.24 -4.79 10.14
CA CYS A 52 -12.00 -4.87 10.89
C CYS A 52 -11.85 -6.21 11.60
N LEU A 53 -10.61 -6.67 11.66
CA LEU A 53 -10.18 -7.89 12.33
C LEU A 53 -8.94 -7.58 13.16
N GLU A 54 -8.76 -8.27 14.29
CA GLU A 54 -7.54 -8.19 15.08
C GLU A 54 -7.29 -9.50 15.84
N TRP A 55 -6.08 -10.05 15.71
CA TRP A 55 -5.59 -11.12 16.58
C TRP A 55 -5.16 -10.54 17.92
N ASN A 56 -5.44 -11.24 19.01
CA ASN A 56 -4.76 -10.92 20.27
C ASN A 56 -3.26 -11.28 20.19
N GLU A 57 -2.47 -10.82 21.16
CA GLU A 57 -1.00 -10.98 21.13
C GLU A 57 -0.55 -12.45 21.03
N LYS A 58 -1.31 -13.36 21.66
CA LYS A 58 -1.05 -14.80 21.62
C LYS A 58 -1.51 -15.47 20.33
N GLY A 59 -2.49 -14.88 19.63
CA GLY A 59 -3.14 -15.43 18.45
C GLY A 59 -4.18 -16.52 18.73
N ASP A 60 -4.56 -16.75 19.99
CA ASP A 60 -5.62 -17.70 20.36
C ASP A 60 -7.03 -17.10 20.28
N LEU A 61 -7.15 -15.77 20.18
CA LEU A 61 -8.40 -15.05 20.00
C LEU A 61 -8.35 -14.17 18.76
N LEU A 62 -9.47 -14.13 18.04
CA LEU A 62 -9.70 -13.21 16.94
C LEU A 62 -10.88 -12.30 17.30
N ALA A 63 -10.73 -10.98 17.17
CA ALA A 63 -11.81 -10.02 17.29
C ALA A 63 -12.25 -9.53 15.91
N SER A 64 -13.54 -9.30 15.73
CA SER A 64 -14.12 -8.68 14.54
C SER A 64 -15.09 -7.55 14.91
N GLY A 65 -15.15 -6.51 14.08
CA GLY A 65 -16.13 -5.43 14.17
C GLY A 65 -16.86 -5.24 12.83
N SER A 66 -18.15 -4.90 12.89
CA SER A 66 -19.05 -4.93 11.74
C SER A 66 -19.98 -3.71 11.66
N ASP A 67 -20.60 -3.56 10.49
CA ASP A 67 -21.73 -2.65 10.22
C ASP A 67 -22.95 -2.93 11.09
N ASP A 68 -23.08 -4.15 11.62
CA ASP A 68 -24.14 -4.52 12.55
C ASP A 68 -23.99 -3.91 13.95
N GLN A 69 -22.99 -3.05 14.16
CA GLN A 69 -22.68 -2.37 15.44
C GLN A 69 -22.21 -3.31 16.56
N HIS A 70 -21.94 -4.57 16.25
CA HIS A 70 -21.43 -5.55 17.19
C HIS A 70 -19.93 -5.80 17.00
N ALA A 71 -19.29 -6.16 18.11
CA ALA A 71 -17.98 -6.81 18.11
C ALA A 71 -18.16 -8.27 18.51
N ILE A 72 -17.43 -9.17 17.83
CA ILE A 72 -17.40 -10.59 18.15
C ILE A 72 -15.98 -11.02 18.46
N VAL A 73 -15.81 -11.77 19.55
CA VAL A 73 -14.57 -12.47 19.89
C VAL A 73 -14.76 -13.95 19.59
N TRP A 74 -13.85 -14.50 18.82
CA TRP A 74 -13.88 -15.86 18.30
C TRP A 74 -12.76 -16.71 18.92
N ASP A 75 -13.05 -17.98 19.08
CA ASP A 75 -12.07 -19.06 19.12
C ASP A 75 -11.89 -19.56 17.68
N PRO A 76 -10.80 -19.18 17.00
CA PRO A 76 -10.62 -19.45 15.59
C PRO A 76 -10.24 -20.91 15.31
N PHE A 77 -9.68 -21.63 16.29
CA PHE A 77 -9.24 -23.02 16.11
C PHE A 77 -10.35 -24.04 16.38
N HIS A 78 -11.34 -23.67 17.19
CA HIS A 78 -12.56 -24.45 17.39
C HIS A 78 -13.75 -23.93 16.58
N HIS A 79 -13.55 -22.87 15.80
CA HIS A 79 -14.58 -22.19 15.00
C HIS A 79 -15.79 -21.75 15.83
N LYS A 80 -15.56 -21.26 17.06
CA LYS A 80 -16.63 -20.88 17.99
C LYS A 80 -16.68 -19.39 18.23
N LYS A 81 -17.90 -18.86 18.25
CA LYS A 81 -18.21 -17.54 18.79
C LYS A 81 -18.12 -17.61 20.33
N LEU A 82 -17.19 -16.87 20.93
CA LEU A 82 -17.02 -16.82 22.38
C LEU A 82 -17.84 -15.70 23.01
N ILE A 83 -17.76 -14.50 22.42
CA ILE A 83 -18.44 -13.31 22.92
C ILE A 83 -19.05 -12.57 21.74
N THR A 84 -20.31 -12.17 21.86
CA THR A 84 -20.93 -11.16 21.01
C THR A 84 -21.40 -10.03 21.90
N MET A 85 -21.02 -8.80 21.56
CA MET A 85 -21.44 -7.60 22.28
C MET A 85 -21.90 -6.53 21.32
N HIS A 86 -22.99 -5.87 21.69
CA HIS A 86 -23.35 -4.60 21.10
C HIS A 86 -22.36 -3.54 21.61
N THR A 87 -21.65 -2.88 20.71
CA THR A 87 -20.57 -1.94 21.11
C THR A 87 -21.09 -0.60 21.58
N GLY A 88 -22.38 -0.32 21.39
CA GLY A 88 -22.99 0.99 21.69
C GLY A 88 -22.74 2.03 20.59
N HIS A 89 -21.97 1.70 19.55
CA HIS A 89 -21.84 2.52 18.36
C HIS A 89 -23.18 2.58 17.61
N SER A 90 -23.43 3.69 16.92
CA SER A 90 -24.65 3.87 16.11
C SER A 90 -24.40 3.77 14.61
N ALA A 91 -23.20 3.38 14.20
CA ALA A 91 -22.77 3.27 12.82
C ALA A 91 -21.61 2.26 12.67
N ASN A 92 -21.15 2.06 11.44
CA ASN A 92 -20.16 1.07 11.03
C ASN A 92 -18.88 1.11 11.86
N ILE A 93 -18.43 -0.04 12.36
CA ILE A 93 -17.16 -0.17 13.10
C ILE A 93 -16.03 -0.38 12.09
N PHE A 94 -15.06 0.54 12.05
CA PHE A 94 -13.94 0.48 11.10
C PHE A 94 -12.63 0.00 11.71
N SER A 95 -12.54 -0.06 13.04
CA SER A 95 -11.33 -0.54 13.70
C SER A 95 -11.66 -1.19 15.03
N VAL A 96 -11.01 -2.34 15.27
CA VAL A 96 -11.04 -3.08 16.52
C VAL A 96 -9.60 -3.39 16.92
N LYS A 97 -9.23 -3.19 18.20
CA LYS A 97 -7.90 -3.49 18.72
C LYS A 97 -7.95 -4.06 20.12
N PHE A 98 -7.17 -5.10 20.39
CA PHE A 98 -6.85 -5.50 21.76
C PHE A 98 -5.85 -4.50 22.36
N LEU A 99 -6.09 -4.07 23.59
CA LEU A 99 -5.11 -3.28 24.33
C LEU A 99 -3.99 -4.21 24.86
N PRO A 100 -2.72 -3.97 24.51
CA PRO A 100 -1.60 -4.80 24.96
C PRO A 100 -1.50 -4.90 26.48
N HIS A 101 -1.04 -6.05 26.97
CA HIS A 101 -0.86 -6.34 28.40
C HIS A 101 -2.12 -6.22 29.28
N SER A 102 -3.30 -6.10 28.68
CA SER A 102 -4.57 -6.12 29.41
C SER A 102 -5.05 -7.53 29.78
N GLY A 103 -4.28 -8.57 29.43
CA GLY A 103 -4.68 -9.98 29.59
C GLY A 103 -5.87 -10.34 28.69
N ASP A 104 -5.88 -9.79 27.46
CA ASP A 104 -6.94 -9.98 26.48
C ASP A 104 -8.32 -9.50 26.96
N ARG A 105 -8.36 -8.64 27.99
CA ARG A 105 -9.59 -8.15 28.63
C ARG A 105 -10.17 -6.91 27.95
N ILE A 106 -9.32 -6.04 27.43
CA ILE A 106 -9.74 -4.72 26.95
C ILE A 106 -9.71 -4.67 25.44
N LEU A 107 -10.87 -4.32 24.87
CA LEU A 107 -11.06 -4.14 23.43
C LEU A 107 -11.40 -2.67 23.14
N ILE A 108 -10.81 -2.11 22.10
CA ILE A 108 -11.05 -0.72 21.67
C ILE A 108 -11.69 -0.75 20.29
N THR A 109 -12.75 0.03 20.09
CA THR A 109 -13.41 0.17 18.79
C THR A 109 -13.50 1.63 18.37
N GLY A 110 -13.29 1.88 17.07
CA GLY A 110 -13.52 3.18 16.42
C GLY A 110 -14.50 3.02 15.27
N ALA A 111 -15.43 3.97 15.12
CA ALA A 111 -16.56 3.83 14.20
C ALA A 111 -16.89 5.11 13.42
N ALA A 112 -17.80 4.94 12.46
CA ALA A 112 -18.38 5.99 11.62
C ALA A 112 -19.28 6.99 12.37
N ASP A 113 -19.60 6.74 13.64
CA ASP A 113 -20.35 7.67 14.50
C ASP A 113 -19.46 8.72 15.18
N SER A 114 -18.20 8.82 14.73
CA SER A 114 -17.16 9.73 15.24
C SER A 114 -16.73 9.43 16.68
N LYS A 115 -17.01 8.23 17.20
CA LYS A 115 -16.67 7.85 18.58
C LYS A 115 -15.60 6.77 18.65
N VAL A 116 -14.93 6.75 19.79
CA VAL A 116 -14.06 5.66 20.23
C VAL A 116 -14.60 5.08 21.52
N HIS A 117 -14.83 3.76 21.54
CA HIS A 117 -15.30 3.03 22.70
C HIS A 117 -14.23 2.08 23.23
N VAL A 118 -14.19 1.92 24.54
CA VAL A 118 -13.33 0.96 25.23
C VAL A 118 -14.23 0.01 26.01
N HIS A 119 -14.05 -1.28 25.76
CA HIS A 119 -14.89 -2.35 26.27
C HIS A 119 -14.09 -3.26 27.19
N ASP A 120 -14.74 -3.73 28.24
CA ASP A 120 -14.22 -4.77 29.10
C ASP A 120 -14.92 -6.09 28.78
N LEU A 121 -14.17 -7.03 28.22
CA LEU A 121 -14.67 -8.33 27.77
C LEU A 121 -15.11 -9.24 28.93
N THR A 122 -14.65 -8.98 30.16
CA THR A 122 -15.02 -9.78 31.34
C THR A 122 -16.46 -9.47 31.77
N VAL A 123 -16.81 -8.18 31.81
CA VAL A 123 -18.16 -7.71 32.19
C VAL A 123 -19.07 -7.51 30.96
N LYS A 124 -18.50 -7.50 29.75
CA LYS A 124 -19.18 -7.29 28.46
C LYS A 124 -19.87 -5.93 28.35
N GLU A 125 -19.22 -4.89 28.88
CA GLU A 125 -19.73 -3.52 28.85
C GLU A 125 -18.70 -2.55 28.27
N THR A 126 -19.22 -1.47 27.68
CA THR A 126 -18.41 -0.30 27.33
C THR A 126 -18.10 0.51 28.58
N ILE A 127 -16.82 0.55 28.96
CA ILE A 127 -16.34 1.24 30.16
C ILE A 127 -15.94 2.70 29.90
N HIS A 128 -15.53 3.02 28.66
CA HIS A 128 -15.29 4.41 28.23
C HIS A 128 -15.88 4.67 26.86
N MET A 129 -16.41 5.88 26.68
CA MET A 129 -16.87 6.43 25.41
C MET A 129 -16.27 7.82 25.25
N PHE A 130 -15.54 8.01 24.16
CA PHE A 130 -14.94 9.28 23.76
C PHE A 130 -15.62 9.78 22.48
N ALA A 131 -16.12 11.02 22.52
CA ALA A 131 -16.83 11.67 21.41
C ALA A 131 -16.13 12.98 21.00
N ASP A 132 -14.79 12.99 21.06
CA ASP A 132 -13.99 14.20 20.79
C ASP A 132 -13.68 14.40 19.30
N HIS A 133 -13.82 13.36 18.46
CA HIS A 133 -13.70 13.48 17.01
C HIS A 133 -14.98 14.08 16.42
N THR A 134 -14.83 14.87 15.35
CA THR A 134 -15.96 15.50 14.66
C THR A 134 -16.37 14.78 13.38
N ASN A 135 -15.58 13.79 12.95
CA ASN A 135 -15.84 12.96 11.78
C ASN A 135 -15.44 11.50 12.06
N ARG A 136 -15.69 10.61 11.09
CA ARG A 136 -15.58 9.15 11.23
C ARG A 136 -14.19 8.72 11.70
N VAL A 137 -14.15 7.84 12.70
CA VAL A 137 -12.90 7.24 13.18
C VAL A 137 -12.55 6.05 12.29
N LYS A 138 -11.44 6.16 11.56
CA LYS A 138 -11.04 5.16 10.56
C LYS A 138 -10.09 4.10 11.10
N ARG A 139 -9.20 4.47 12.02
CA ARG A 139 -8.21 3.51 12.55
C ARG A 139 -7.85 3.77 14.00
N ILE A 140 -7.66 2.69 14.75
CA ILE A 140 -7.06 2.66 16.08
C ILE A 140 -5.68 1.99 15.99
N ALA A 141 -4.70 2.52 16.72
CA ALA A 141 -3.42 1.88 16.93
C ALA A 141 -3.11 1.75 18.42
N THR A 142 -2.50 0.63 18.77
CA THR A 142 -1.94 0.35 20.09
C THR A 142 -0.44 0.12 19.94
N ALA A 143 0.29 0.16 21.04
CA ALA A 143 1.73 -0.10 21.04
C ALA A 143 2.10 -1.05 22.19
N PRO A 144 2.95 -2.06 21.96
CA PRO A 144 3.31 -3.03 22.99
C PRO A 144 3.85 -2.40 24.27
N MET A 145 4.72 -1.39 24.18
CA MET A 145 5.34 -0.78 25.36
C MET A 145 4.46 0.27 26.06
N TRP A 146 3.25 0.53 25.57
CA TRP A 146 2.32 1.54 26.10
C TRP A 146 0.99 0.92 26.50
N PRO A 147 0.95 0.14 27.60
CA PRO A 147 -0.19 -0.72 27.95
C PRO A 147 -1.50 0.00 28.27
N ASN A 148 -1.45 1.32 28.52
CA ASN A 148 -2.64 2.11 28.85
C ASN A 148 -2.90 3.23 27.84
N THR A 149 -2.11 3.29 26.77
CA THR A 149 -2.18 4.37 25.79
C THR A 149 -2.47 3.82 24.41
N PHE A 150 -3.35 4.49 23.69
CA PHE A 150 -3.64 4.17 22.30
C PHE A 150 -3.95 5.45 21.53
N TRP A 151 -4.04 5.31 20.21
CA TRP A 151 -4.26 6.43 19.29
C TRP A 151 -5.37 6.14 18.29
N SER A 152 -6.03 7.20 17.82
CA SER A 152 -7.03 7.13 16.75
C SER A 152 -6.68 8.09 15.61
N ALA A 153 -7.07 7.74 14.39
CA ALA A 153 -7.13 8.62 13.23
C ALA A 153 -8.57 8.75 12.76
N ALA A 154 -8.98 9.97 12.44
CA ALA A 154 -10.30 10.24 11.91
C ALA A 154 -10.28 11.21 10.72
N GLU A 155 -11.39 11.22 10.00
CA GLU A 155 -11.62 12.09 8.84
C GLU A 155 -11.81 13.57 9.19
N ASP A 156 -11.65 13.94 10.46
CA ASP A 156 -11.54 15.35 10.86
C ASP A 156 -10.10 15.86 10.70
N GLY A 157 -9.18 15.01 10.23
CA GLY A 157 -7.77 15.35 10.04
C GLY A 157 -6.95 15.25 11.31
N ILE A 158 -7.52 14.74 12.41
CA ILE A 158 -6.88 14.74 13.72
C ILE A 158 -6.43 13.33 14.10
N ILE A 159 -5.23 13.25 14.68
CA ILE A 159 -4.74 12.08 15.41
C ILE A 159 -4.85 12.37 16.91
N ARG A 160 -5.61 11.54 17.64
CA ARG A 160 -5.81 11.70 19.08
C ARG A 160 -5.07 10.63 19.87
N GLN A 161 -4.65 10.97 21.08
CA GLN A 161 -4.05 10.06 22.06
C GLN A 161 -4.98 9.92 23.27
N TYR A 162 -5.08 8.71 23.80
CA TYR A 162 -5.91 8.34 24.94
C TYR A 162 -5.02 7.67 25.98
N ASP A 163 -5.11 8.08 27.24
CA ASP A 163 -4.45 7.40 28.36
C ASP A 163 -5.50 6.96 29.38
N LEU A 164 -5.70 5.65 29.50
CA LEU A 164 -6.74 5.08 30.37
C LEU A 164 -6.43 5.21 31.87
N ARG A 165 -5.25 5.70 32.23
CA ARG A 165 -4.90 6.01 33.62
C ARG A 165 -5.41 7.38 34.04
N GLU A 166 -5.68 8.26 33.08
CA GLU A 166 -6.18 9.59 33.37
C GLU A 166 -7.67 9.53 33.72
N SER A 167 -8.08 10.32 34.71
CA SER A 167 -9.48 10.40 35.12
C SER A 167 -10.34 11.18 34.13
N SER A 168 -9.70 11.93 33.22
CA SER A 168 -10.38 12.71 32.20
C SER A 168 -11.00 11.76 31.17
N LYS A 169 -12.30 11.93 30.88
CA LYS A 169 -12.97 11.23 29.77
C LYS A 169 -12.73 11.94 28.43
N ARG A 170 -11.56 12.54 28.27
CA ARG A 170 -11.16 13.29 27.07
C ARG A 170 -9.87 12.75 26.53
N SER A 171 -9.70 12.95 25.23
CA SER A 171 -8.49 12.62 24.50
C SER A 171 -7.68 13.86 24.18
N GLU A 172 -6.36 13.68 24.12
CA GLU A 172 -5.43 14.73 23.74
C GLU A 172 -5.22 14.74 22.23
N VAL A 173 -5.11 15.93 21.64
CA VAL A 173 -4.75 16.07 20.22
C VAL A 173 -3.25 15.84 20.10
N LEU A 174 -2.86 14.76 19.42
CA LEU A 174 -1.45 14.48 19.16
C LEU A 174 -0.99 15.21 17.88
N ILE A 175 -1.74 15.07 16.78
CA ILE A 175 -1.42 15.70 15.50
C ILE A 175 -2.72 16.31 14.95
N ASP A 176 -2.67 17.58 14.58
CA ASP A 176 -3.72 18.23 13.80
C ASP A 176 -3.20 18.48 12.39
N LEU A 177 -3.63 17.65 11.42
CA LEU A 177 -3.20 17.81 10.02
C LEU A 177 -3.81 19.07 9.39
N THR A 178 -4.94 19.57 9.90
CA THR A 178 -5.69 20.66 9.26
C THR A 178 -4.91 21.99 9.27
N GLU A 179 -4.04 22.17 10.27
CA GLU A 179 -3.18 23.34 10.46
C GLU A 179 -2.16 23.54 9.31
N TYR A 180 -1.72 22.47 8.64
CA TYR A 180 -0.67 22.55 7.60
C TYR A 180 -1.00 21.84 6.28
N CYS A 181 -1.94 20.89 6.27
CA CYS A 181 -2.43 20.23 5.06
C CYS A 181 -3.72 20.85 4.50
N GLY A 182 -4.36 21.77 5.25
CA GLY A 182 -5.63 22.41 4.89
C GLY A 182 -6.85 21.73 5.51
N GLN A 183 -7.99 22.43 5.54
CA GLN A 183 -9.18 22.03 6.29
C GLN A 183 -9.91 20.79 5.75
N LEU A 184 -9.58 20.35 4.53
CA LEU A 184 -10.18 19.17 3.89
C LEU A 184 -9.30 17.92 3.99
N VAL A 185 -8.21 17.97 4.77
CA VAL A 185 -7.38 16.79 5.01
C VAL A 185 -8.12 15.80 5.90
N GLU A 186 -8.02 14.52 5.56
CA GLU A 186 -8.64 13.43 6.31
C GLU A 186 -7.55 12.46 6.74
N ALA A 187 -7.46 12.12 8.03
CA ALA A 187 -6.57 11.06 8.50
C ALA A 187 -7.25 9.70 8.30
N LYS A 188 -6.64 8.84 7.49
CA LYS A 188 -7.27 7.60 7.01
C LYS A 188 -6.74 6.38 7.73
N CYS A 189 -5.45 6.36 8.04
CA CYS A 189 -4.84 5.27 8.78
C CYS A 189 -3.64 5.73 9.60
N LEU A 190 -3.29 4.96 10.62
CA LEU A 190 -2.05 5.11 11.37
C LEU A 190 -1.49 3.74 11.80
N ALA A 191 -0.19 3.70 12.07
CA ALA A 191 0.46 2.57 12.72
C ALA A 191 1.60 3.06 13.62
N VAL A 192 1.83 2.36 14.73
CA VAL A 192 2.98 2.59 15.61
C VAL A 192 4.06 1.57 15.27
N ASN A 193 5.31 2.00 15.22
CA ASN A 193 6.42 1.09 14.97
C ASN A 193 6.56 0.08 16.13
N PRO A 194 6.55 -1.24 15.86
CA PRO A 194 6.48 -2.26 16.90
C PRO A 194 7.79 -2.39 17.72
N GLN A 195 8.94 -2.01 17.16
CA GLN A 195 10.24 -2.08 17.84
C GLN A 195 10.61 -0.77 18.53
N ASP A 196 10.30 0.36 17.92
CA ASP A 196 10.50 1.69 18.51
C ASP A 196 9.17 2.45 18.52
N ASN A 197 8.42 2.29 19.62
CA ASN A 197 7.07 2.87 19.75
C ASN A 197 7.04 4.42 19.74
N ASN A 198 8.20 5.09 19.60
CA ASN A 198 8.25 6.54 19.39
C ASN A 198 7.94 6.94 17.95
N TYR A 199 7.99 6.02 16.99
CA TYR A 199 7.68 6.31 15.60
C TYR A 199 6.23 5.97 15.24
N LEU A 200 5.54 6.94 14.65
CA LEU A 200 4.15 6.84 14.21
C LEU A 200 4.05 7.15 12.72
N ALA A 201 3.56 6.19 11.93
CA ALA A 201 3.21 6.41 10.53
C ALA A 201 1.75 6.83 10.41
N VAL A 202 1.46 7.85 9.59
CA VAL A 202 0.12 8.38 9.34
C VAL A 202 -0.11 8.51 7.83
N GLY A 203 -1.19 7.88 7.37
CA GLY A 203 -1.73 8.03 6.03
C GLY A 203 -2.94 8.97 6.03
N ALA A 204 -3.02 9.82 5.03
CA ALA A 204 -4.11 10.77 4.83
C ALA A 204 -4.65 10.69 3.40
N ASN A 205 -5.57 11.57 3.05
CA ASN A 205 -5.89 11.83 1.65
C ASN A 205 -4.66 12.40 0.90
N GLY A 206 -4.44 11.91 -0.32
CA GLY A 206 -3.25 12.15 -1.11
C GLY A 206 -2.20 11.04 -1.03
N PRO A 207 -1.13 11.15 -1.83
CA PRO A 207 -0.17 10.06 -2.03
C PRO A 207 0.93 9.98 -0.96
N PHE A 208 0.91 10.86 0.04
CA PHE A 208 1.99 10.99 1.02
C PHE A 208 1.68 10.26 2.32
N VAL A 209 2.63 9.46 2.76
CA VAL A 209 2.66 8.89 4.11
C VAL A 209 3.69 9.63 4.95
N ARG A 210 3.29 9.97 6.18
CA ARG A 210 4.07 10.79 7.10
C ARG A 210 4.55 9.94 8.25
N LEU A 211 5.83 10.02 8.57
CA LEU A 211 6.44 9.34 9.71
C LEU A 211 6.85 10.39 10.75
N TYR A 212 6.21 10.35 11.91
CA TYR A 212 6.45 11.23 13.03
C TYR A 212 7.30 10.54 14.09
N ASP A 213 8.16 11.31 14.77
CA ASP A 213 8.70 10.95 16.08
C ASP A 213 7.83 11.63 17.14
N ILE A 214 7.02 10.86 17.87
CA ILE A 214 6.04 11.38 18.82
C ILE A 214 6.69 12.16 19.96
N ARG A 215 7.98 11.91 20.25
CA ARG A 215 8.71 12.62 21.31
C ARG A 215 8.94 14.07 20.93
N MET A 216 9.00 14.39 19.65
CA MET A 216 9.24 15.75 19.14
C MET A 216 7.94 16.55 18.96
N ILE A 217 6.78 15.94 19.23
CA ILE A 217 5.48 16.61 19.14
C ILE A 217 5.23 17.35 20.46
N HIS A 218 5.70 18.60 20.53
CA HIS A 218 5.64 19.42 21.76
C HIS A 218 4.43 20.37 21.80
N ASN A 219 3.93 20.83 20.66
CA ASN A 219 3.03 21.99 20.58
C ASN A 219 1.51 21.68 20.52
N HIS A 220 1.10 20.45 20.22
CA HIS A 220 -0.33 20.09 20.14
C HIS A 220 -0.93 19.56 21.45
N ARG A 221 -0.11 19.37 22.50
CA ARG A 221 -0.56 19.05 23.87
C ARG A 221 -1.34 20.19 24.58
N LYS A 222 -1.73 21.25 23.86
CA LYS A 222 -2.58 22.32 24.41
C LYS A 222 -4.03 21.85 24.36
N SER A 223 -4.52 21.39 25.52
CA SER A 223 -5.94 21.26 25.85
C SER A 223 -6.76 22.38 25.21
N LEU A 224 -7.78 22.02 24.42
CA LEU A 224 -8.81 22.94 23.94
C LEU A 224 -9.48 23.61 25.15
N SER A 225 -9.00 24.79 25.55
CA SER A 225 -9.79 25.69 26.39
C SER A 225 -10.97 26.21 25.55
N PRO A 226 -12.22 26.14 26.03
CA PRO A 226 -13.36 26.66 25.29
C PRO A 226 -13.24 28.19 25.25
N GLY A 227 -12.84 28.73 24.10
CA GLY A 227 -12.70 30.17 23.90
C GLY A 227 -14.04 30.86 23.75
N THR A 228 -14.54 31.43 24.83
CA THR A 228 -15.44 32.60 24.79
C THR A 228 -14.72 33.80 24.20
N SER A 229 -15.35 34.41 23.19
CA SER A 229 -15.27 35.82 22.76
C SER A 229 -13.91 36.45 22.36
N ALA A 230 -13.95 37.12 21.20
CA ALA A 230 -12.94 37.98 20.62
C ALA A 230 -12.31 39.00 21.58
N GLY A 231 -10.98 39.18 21.49
CA GLY A 231 -10.26 40.26 22.18
C GLY A 231 -8.74 40.24 21.97
N VAL A 232 -8.28 41.06 21.02
CA VAL A 232 -7.01 41.82 20.97
C VAL A 232 -5.70 41.16 21.44
N HIS A 233 -4.84 40.91 20.44
CA HIS A 233 -3.37 40.85 20.42
C HIS A 233 -2.59 40.85 21.73
N THR A 234 -1.84 39.77 21.97
CA THR A 234 -0.51 39.84 22.57
C THR A 234 0.45 39.06 21.67
N PHE A 235 1.53 39.72 21.26
CA PHE A 235 2.60 39.17 20.43
C PHE A 235 3.22 37.95 21.14
N CYS A 236 2.91 36.76 20.66
CA CYS A 236 3.70 35.54 20.85
C CYS A 236 3.97 35.01 19.44
N ASP A 237 5.22 34.63 19.18
CA ASP A 237 5.72 34.18 17.89
C ASP A 237 4.77 33.21 17.19
N ARG A 238 4.58 33.38 15.87
CA ARG A 238 3.98 32.35 15.01
C ARG A 238 4.96 31.18 14.95
N GLU A 239 4.94 30.36 16.00
CA GLU A 239 5.65 29.08 16.10
C GLU A 239 5.21 28.18 14.95
N LYS A 240 6.17 27.46 14.36
CA LYS A 240 6.06 26.77 13.07
C LYS A 240 4.81 25.86 12.98
N PRO A 241 4.14 25.79 11.81
CA PRO A 241 2.95 24.94 11.60
C PRO A 241 3.26 23.44 11.61
N ILE A 242 4.54 23.04 11.56
CA ILE A 242 4.99 21.65 11.60
C ILE A 242 5.94 21.49 12.80
N PRO A 243 5.83 20.41 13.61
CA PRO A 243 6.72 20.19 14.75
C PRO A 243 8.20 20.24 14.35
N ASP A 244 9.03 20.92 15.14
CA ASP A 244 10.46 20.97 14.91
C ASP A 244 11.07 19.55 14.97
N GLY A 245 11.59 19.07 13.83
CA GLY A 245 12.39 17.84 13.74
C GLY A 245 11.66 16.53 13.42
N ALA A 246 10.33 16.50 13.28
CA ALA A 246 9.61 15.22 13.20
C ALA A 246 8.55 15.13 12.10
N VAL A 247 8.98 15.11 10.84
CA VAL A 247 8.20 14.41 9.80
C VAL A 247 9.14 13.91 8.69
N GLN A 248 9.11 12.62 8.41
CA GLN A 248 9.65 12.08 7.17
C GLN A 248 8.50 11.70 6.23
N TYR A 249 8.57 12.16 4.99
CA TYR A 249 7.57 11.86 3.98
C TYR A 249 8.02 10.70 3.11
N TYR A 250 7.07 9.86 2.73
CA TYR A 250 7.23 8.75 1.80
C TYR A 250 6.15 8.86 0.72
N VAL A 251 6.55 8.71 -0.53
CA VAL A 251 5.66 8.72 -1.70
C VAL A 251 6.31 7.94 -2.82
N ALA A 252 5.51 7.23 -3.61
CA ALA A 252 6.05 6.59 -4.79
C ALA A 252 6.42 7.63 -5.85
N GLY A 253 7.64 7.59 -6.35
CA GLY A 253 8.22 8.72 -7.09
C GLY A 253 7.62 9.02 -8.46
N HIS A 254 6.70 8.19 -8.95
CA HIS A 254 5.90 8.44 -10.15
C HIS A 254 4.51 9.00 -9.86
N LEU A 255 4.11 9.04 -8.58
CA LEU A 255 2.85 9.63 -8.19
C LEU A 255 2.97 11.16 -8.14
N PRO A 256 1.89 11.88 -8.43
CA PRO A 256 1.89 13.34 -8.42
C PRO A 256 2.41 13.90 -7.09
N VAL A 257 3.46 14.72 -7.17
CA VAL A 257 3.95 15.49 -6.01
C VAL A 257 3.17 16.81 -5.87
N LYS A 258 2.62 17.32 -6.98
CA LYS A 258 1.88 18.59 -7.04
C LYS A 258 0.37 18.36 -7.11
N LEU A 259 -0.38 19.17 -6.36
CA LEU A 259 -1.84 19.10 -6.25
C LEU A 259 -2.59 19.36 -7.58
N HIS A 260 -1.99 20.11 -8.51
CA HIS A 260 -2.61 20.35 -9.82
C HIS A 260 -2.57 19.10 -10.73
N ASP A 261 -1.51 18.28 -10.62
CA ASP A 261 -1.38 17.02 -11.35
C ASP A 261 -2.32 15.94 -10.79
N TYR A 262 -2.69 16.07 -9.51
CA TYR A 262 -3.69 15.27 -8.81
C TYR A 262 -5.12 15.52 -9.35
N ASN A 263 -5.50 16.78 -9.57
CA ASN A 263 -6.85 17.13 -10.05
C ASN A 263 -7.13 16.79 -11.52
N ASN A 264 -6.10 16.53 -12.32
CA ASN A 264 -6.24 16.20 -13.74
C ASN A 264 -6.49 14.70 -13.99
N ARG A 265 -6.34 13.84 -12.97
CA ARG A 265 -6.77 12.44 -13.02
C ARG A 265 -8.06 12.32 -12.22
N LEU A 266 -9.08 11.66 -12.77
CA LEU A 266 -10.33 11.31 -12.06
C LEU A 266 -10.12 10.27 -10.93
N ARG A 267 -8.86 10.02 -10.53
CA ARG A 267 -8.43 8.99 -9.59
C ARG A 267 -8.09 9.60 -8.25
N VAL A 268 -8.82 9.22 -7.21
CA VAL A 268 -8.53 9.63 -5.83
C VAL A 268 -7.36 8.78 -5.30
N LEU A 269 -6.31 9.45 -4.81
CA LEU A 269 -5.19 8.79 -4.13
C LEU A 269 -5.35 8.92 -2.63
N VAL A 270 -5.21 7.80 -1.91
CA VAL A 270 -5.35 7.77 -0.46
C VAL A 270 -4.52 6.64 0.13
N ALA A 271 -3.78 6.90 1.20
CA ALA A 271 -3.17 5.80 1.96
C ALA A 271 -4.26 5.09 2.77
N THR A 272 -4.83 4.02 2.22
CA THR A 272 -5.90 3.22 2.86
C THR A 272 -5.37 2.41 4.05
N TYR A 273 -4.10 2.02 4.00
CA TYR A 273 -3.49 1.24 5.07
C TYR A 273 -1.98 1.47 5.16
N VAL A 274 -1.47 1.50 6.39
CA VAL A 274 -0.03 1.54 6.69
C VAL A 274 0.29 0.53 7.78
N THR A 275 1.41 -0.17 7.63
CA THR A 275 1.89 -1.11 8.66
C THR A 275 3.41 -1.24 8.62
N PHE A 276 4.03 -1.37 9.79
CA PHE A 276 5.47 -1.60 9.88
C PHE A 276 5.78 -3.09 9.73
N SER A 277 6.94 -3.36 9.18
CA SER A 277 7.58 -4.68 9.25
C SER A 277 7.77 -5.11 10.73
N PRO A 278 7.84 -6.43 11.02
CA PRO A 278 8.03 -6.91 12.38
C PRO A 278 9.28 -6.36 13.09
N ASP A 279 10.33 -6.03 12.34
CA ASP A 279 11.57 -5.42 12.86
C ASP A 279 11.55 -3.88 12.85
N GLY A 280 10.47 -3.26 12.37
CA GLY A 280 10.28 -1.82 12.38
C GLY A 280 11.15 -1.05 11.37
N THR A 281 11.84 -1.74 10.45
CA THR A 281 12.81 -1.10 9.53
C THR A 281 12.24 -0.77 8.16
N GLU A 282 11.10 -1.36 7.81
CA GLU A 282 10.36 -1.15 6.57
C GLU A 282 8.90 -0.75 6.87
N LEU A 283 8.31 0.04 5.99
CA LEU A 283 6.91 0.50 6.06
C LEU A 283 6.15 0.07 4.81
N LEU A 284 5.10 -0.72 4.98
CA LEU A 284 4.21 -1.14 3.91
C LEU A 284 2.99 -0.20 3.85
N VAL A 285 2.62 0.21 2.63
CA VAL A 285 1.54 1.17 2.38
C VAL A 285 0.64 0.63 1.28
N ASN A 286 -0.66 0.48 1.56
CA ASN A 286 -1.66 0.22 0.53
C ASN A 286 -2.26 1.54 0.05
N MET A 287 -1.95 1.92 -1.19
CA MET A 287 -2.40 3.19 -1.77
C MET A 287 -3.67 2.98 -2.60
N GLY A 288 -4.78 3.56 -2.18
CA GLY A 288 -6.02 3.65 -2.95
C GLY A 288 -5.79 4.43 -4.25
N GLY A 289 -6.44 3.96 -5.32
CA GLY A 289 -6.19 4.32 -6.71
C GLY A 289 -4.92 3.69 -7.30
N GLU A 290 -4.09 3.04 -6.49
CA GLU A 290 -2.73 2.68 -6.83
C GLU A 290 -2.32 1.32 -6.25
N GLN A 291 -1.01 1.03 -6.31
CA GLN A 291 -0.44 -0.26 -5.92
C GLN A 291 -0.06 -0.30 -4.42
N VAL A 292 0.37 -1.48 -3.94
CA VAL A 292 1.01 -1.60 -2.61
C VAL A 292 2.49 -1.26 -2.73
N TYR A 293 2.98 -0.40 -1.84
CA TYR A 293 4.36 0.07 -1.81
C TYR A 293 5.05 -0.31 -0.50
N LEU A 294 6.30 -0.75 -0.59
CA LEU A 294 7.16 -0.99 0.57
C LEU A 294 8.29 0.03 0.58
N PHE A 295 8.37 0.81 1.65
CA PHE A 295 9.40 1.82 1.88
C PHE A 295 10.46 1.30 2.86
N ASP A 296 11.73 1.58 2.57
CA ASP A 296 12.84 1.29 3.47
C ASP A 296 13.10 2.51 4.37
N LEU A 297 12.99 2.32 5.69
CA LEU A 297 13.19 3.38 6.67
C LEU A 297 14.67 3.52 7.07
N THR A 298 15.51 2.54 6.73
CA THR A 298 16.94 2.52 7.05
C THR A 298 17.77 3.03 5.86
N PHE A 299 17.57 2.43 4.68
CA PHE A 299 18.26 2.77 3.45
C PHE A 299 17.35 3.57 2.52
N LYS A 300 17.03 4.78 2.99
CA LYS A 300 16.09 5.68 2.33
C LYS A 300 16.60 6.10 0.96
N GLN A 301 15.79 5.90 -0.07
CA GLN A 301 16.08 6.36 -1.43
C GLN A 301 15.19 7.56 -1.71
N ARG A 302 15.74 8.66 -2.21
CA ARG A 302 14.88 9.74 -2.70
C ARG A 302 14.15 9.27 -3.95
N PRO A 303 12.92 9.75 -4.21
CA PRO A 303 12.34 9.66 -5.53
C PRO A 303 13.40 10.13 -6.50
N TYR A 304 13.50 9.47 -7.64
CA TYR A 304 14.41 9.89 -8.69
C TYR A 304 13.94 11.26 -9.23
N THR A 305 14.24 12.32 -8.47
CA THR A 305 14.00 13.72 -8.75
C THR A 305 15.23 14.24 -9.47
N PHE A 306 15.17 14.18 -10.80
CA PHE A 306 15.74 15.07 -11.82
C PHE A 306 17.06 15.80 -11.55
N LEU A 307 17.98 15.19 -10.82
CA LEU A 307 19.40 15.45 -10.99
C LEU A 307 19.96 14.19 -11.61
N LEU A 308 20.05 14.19 -12.94
CA LEU A 308 20.82 13.20 -13.68
C LEU A 308 22.16 13.00 -12.96
N PRO A 309 22.66 11.76 -12.80
CA PRO A 309 23.96 11.54 -12.19
C PRO A 309 24.97 12.45 -12.88
N LYS A 310 25.51 13.45 -12.16
CA LYS A 310 26.55 14.33 -12.70
C LYS A 310 27.65 13.42 -13.26
N LYS A 311 28.04 13.67 -14.52
CA LYS A 311 29.02 12.92 -15.32
C LYS A 311 29.87 11.99 -14.45
N CYS A 312 29.50 10.70 -14.39
CA CYS A 312 30.29 9.73 -13.67
C CYS A 312 31.64 9.63 -14.38
N HIS A 313 32.69 10.13 -13.73
CA HIS A 313 34.05 9.92 -14.17
C HIS A 313 34.31 8.42 -14.28
N SER A 314 34.81 8.03 -15.45
CA SER A 314 35.20 6.68 -15.78
C SER A 314 36.35 6.21 -14.88
N SER A 315 36.03 5.48 -13.82
CA SER A 315 37.02 4.69 -13.08
C SER A 315 36.41 3.35 -12.67
N GLY A 316 36.70 2.32 -13.46
CA GLY A 316 36.35 0.94 -13.13
C GLY A 316 36.18 0.09 -14.38
N GLY A 317 37.23 -0.63 -14.74
CA GLY A 317 37.26 -1.55 -15.87
C GLY A 317 36.19 -2.63 -15.79
N ASN A 318 35.71 -2.98 -16.99
CA ASN A 318 34.80 -4.07 -17.30
C ASN A 318 35.23 -5.39 -16.64
N VAL A 319 34.39 -5.95 -15.78
CA VAL A 319 34.23 -7.40 -15.61
C VAL A 319 32.76 -7.68 -15.32
N GLN A 320 31.90 -7.72 -16.36
CA GLN A 320 30.68 -8.51 -16.24
C GLN A 320 31.14 -9.97 -16.22
N GLY A 321 31.24 -10.54 -15.02
CA GLY A 321 31.50 -11.98 -14.89
C GLY A 321 30.40 -12.77 -15.60
N GLU A 322 30.77 -13.88 -16.22
CA GLU A 322 29.81 -14.81 -16.81
C GLU A 322 28.77 -15.23 -15.76
N LEU A 323 27.50 -15.27 -16.18
CA LEU A 323 26.44 -15.74 -15.30
C LEU A 323 26.67 -17.22 -15.00
N PRO A 324 26.50 -17.65 -13.73
CA PRO A 324 26.45 -19.07 -13.40
C PRO A 324 25.45 -19.82 -14.31
N PRO A 325 25.70 -21.10 -14.67
CA PRO A 325 24.89 -21.82 -15.64
C PRO A 325 23.39 -21.86 -15.32
N HIS A 326 23.02 -21.91 -14.03
CA HIS A 326 21.62 -21.90 -13.62
C HIS A 326 20.96 -20.52 -13.82
N LEU A 327 21.69 -19.42 -13.60
CA LEU A 327 21.19 -18.06 -13.88
C LEU A 327 21.12 -17.77 -15.37
N GLU A 328 22.04 -18.32 -16.15
CA GLU A 328 22.00 -18.25 -17.60
C GLU A 328 20.74 -18.93 -18.15
N LYS A 329 20.35 -20.08 -17.56
CA LYS A 329 19.08 -20.75 -17.86
C LYS A 329 17.86 -19.90 -17.49
N ILE A 330 17.84 -19.27 -16.31
CA ILE A 330 16.74 -18.36 -15.91
C ILE A 330 16.64 -17.18 -16.88
N LYS A 331 17.78 -16.58 -17.24
CA LYS A 331 17.83 -15.49 -18.23
C LYS A 331 17.29 -15.94 -19.58
N GLN A 332 17.67 -17.13 -20.06
CA GLN A 332 17.17 -17.67 -21.33
C GLN A 332 15.65 -17.86 -21.28
N GLN A 333 15.12 -18.47 -20.20
CA GLN A 333 13.68 -18.61 -20.02
C GLN A 333 12.95 -17.26 -20.00
N ALA A 334 13.54 -16.25 -19.37
CA ALA A 334 12.99 -14.89 -19.35
C ALA A 334 12.99 -14.24 -20.74
N ASN A 335 14.06 -14.44 -21.52
CA ASN A 335 14.13 -13.99 -22.91
C ASN A 335 13.08 -14.69 -23.78
N ASP A 336 12.87 -16.00 -23.60
CA ASP A 336 11.88 -16.78 -24.35
C ASP A 336 10.45 -16.36 -23.99
N ALA A 337 10.17 -16.08 -22.72
CA ALA A 337 8.89 -15.49 -22.29
C ALA A 337 8.68 -14.10 -22.91
N PHE A 338 9.71 -13.25 -22.91
CA PHE A 338 9.66 -11.94 -23.55
C PHE A 338 9.40 -12.06 -25.07
N ALA A 339 10.06 -12.98 -25.76
CA ALA A 339 9.85 -13.21 -27.19
C ALA A 339 8.42 -13.67 -27.51
N ARG A 340 7.80 -14.43 -26.60
CA ARG A 340 6.40 -14.88 -26.67
C ARG A 340 5.39 -13.84 -26.16
N GLN A 341 5.83 -12.61 -25.87
CA GLN A 341 4.99 -11.53 -25.35
C GLN A 341 4.38 -11.81 -23.96
N GLN A 342 4.95 -12.75 -23.21
CA GLN A 342 4.55 -13.07 -21.83
C GLN A 342 5.30 -12.15 -20.87
N TRP A 343 4.93 -10.87 -20.86
CA TRP A 343 5.68 -9.81 -20.18
C TRP A 343 5.76 -10.02 -18.67
N THR A 344 4.65 -10.41 -18.04
CA THR A 344 4.59 -10.66 -16.60
C THR A 344 5.52 -11.79 -16.19
N GLN A 345 5.48 -12.92 -16.93
CA GLN A 345 6.37 -14.04 -16.70
C GLN A 345 7.85 -13.66 -16.91
N ALA A 346 8.16 -12.88 -17.95
CA ALA A 346 9.51 -12.40 -18.18
C ALA A 346 10.02 -11.54 -17.03
N ILE A 347 9.21 -10.59 -16.53
CA ILE A 347 9.53 -9.75 -15.36
C ILE A 347 9.81 -10.63 -14.14
N GLN A 348 8.96 -11.61 -13.86
CA GLN A 348 9.12 -12.49 -12.69
C GLN A 348 10.44 -13.27 -12.72
N LEU A 349 10.79 -13.81 -13.89
CA LEU A 349 12.05 -14.53 -14.09
C LEU A 349 13.27 -13.62 -13.96
N TYR A 350 13.22 -12.41 -14.51
CA TYR A 350 14.30 -11.43 -14.32
C TYR A 350 14.43 -11.00 -12.85
N SER A 351 13.33 -10.76 -12.14
CA SER A 351 13.33 -10.40 -10.72
C SER A 351 14.00 -11.49 -9.89
N ARG A 352 13.71 -12.76 -10.16
CA ARG A 352 14.37 -13.89 -9.51
C ARG A 352 15.87 -13.92 -9.80
N GLY A 353 16.27 -13.70 -11.06
CA GLY A 353 17.69 -13.60 -11.43
C GLY A 353 18.40 -12.47 -10.70
N ILE A 354 17.77 -11.29 -10.58
CA ILE A 354 18.31 -10.12 -9.89
C ILE A 354 18.45 -10.35 -8.38
N GLN A 355 17.50 -11.05 -7.75
CA GLN A 355 17.56 -11.40 -6.34
C GLN A 355 18.80 -12.28 -6.05
N GLU A 356 19.12 -13.22 -6.95
CA GLU A 356 20.32 -14.06 -6.81
C GLU A 356 21.62 -13.31 -7.17
N ILE A 357 21.60 -12.42 -8.17
CA ILE A 357 22.77 -11.62 -8.57
C ILE A 357 22.44 -10.14 -8.83
N SER A 358 22.42 -9.34 -7.76
CA SER A 358 22.03 -7.92 -7.80
C SER A 358 23.03 -6.99 -8.49
N LYS A 359 24.20 -7.51 -8.92
CA LYS A 359 25.25 -6.73 -9.59
C LYS A 359 25.35 -6.96 -11.10
N ASN A 360 24.32 -7.54 -11.72
CA ASN A 360 24.30 -7.78 -13.17
C ASN A 360 23.46 -6.73 -13.93
N ALA A 361 24.11 -5.83 -14.66
CA ALA A 361 23.44 -4.76 -15.40
C ALA A 361 22.46 -5.25 -16.49
N MET A 362 22.74 -6.40 -17.13
CA MET A 362 21.91 -6.92 -18.23
C MET A 362 20.53 -7.34 -17.75
N LEU A 363 20.43 -7.97 -16.57
CA LEU A 363 19.15 -8.42 -16.02
C LEU A 363 18.22 -7.22 -15.75
N TYR A 364 18.74 -6.14 -15.15
CA TYR A 364 18.00 -4.89 -14.99
C TYR A 364 17.60 -4.30 -16.35
N GLY A 365 18.54 -4.22 -17.30
CA GLY A 365 18.26 -3.69 -18.63
C GLY A 365 17.16 -4.48 -19.37
N ASN A 366 17.12 -5.81 -19.23
CA ASN A 366 16.10 -6.65 -19.85
C ASN A 366 14.75 -6.55 -19.14
N ARG A 367 14.73 -6.52 -17.80
CA ARG A 367 13.50 -6.31 -17.02
C ARG A 367 12.87 -4.95 -17.31
N ALA A 368 13.67 -3.89 -17.45
CA ALA A 368 13.20 -2.58 -17.91
C ALA A 368 12.48 -2.66 -19.26
N ALA A 369 13.01 -3.43 -20.21
CA ALA A 369 12.34 -3.62 -21.50
C ALA A 369 10.98 -4.33 -21.36
N ALA A 370 10.88 -5.31 -20.46
CA ALA A 370 9.64 -6.01 -20.18
C ALA A 370 8.57 -5.09 -19.54
N TYR A 371 8.96 -4.25 -18.58
CA TYR A 371 8.07 -3.23 -18.01
C TYR A 371 7.55 -2.25 -19.07
N MET A 372 8.42 -1.72 -19.93
CA MET A 372 8.02 -0.82 -21.02
C MET A 372 7.05 -1.47 -22.03
N LYS A 373 7.00 -2.80 -22.11
CA LYS A 373 6.08 -3.56 -22.96
C LYS A 373 4.77 -3.89 -22.25
N ARG A 374 4.82 -4.25 -20.96
CA ARG A 374 3.63 -4.55 -20.15
C ARG A 374 2.75 -3.31 -19.93
N LYS A 375 3.35 -2.15 -19.68
CA LYS A 375 2.68 -0.84 -19.58
C LYS A 375 1.55 -0.78 -18.53
N TRP A 376 1.69 -1.49 -17.42
CA TRP A 376 0.82 -1.23 -16.27
C TRP A 376 1.16 0.12 -15.65
N ASP A 377 0.25 0.69 -14.87
CA ASP A 377 0.48 1.97 -14.21
C ASP A 377 1.77 1.89 -13.40
N GLY A 378 2.65 2.89 -13.55
CA GLY A 378 3.98 2.96 -12.92
C GLY A 378 5.08 2.05 -13.53
N ASP A 379 4.79 1.20 -14.52
CA ASP A 379 5.82 0.35 -15.17
C ASP A 379 6.94 1.15 -15.83
N HIS A 380 6.62 2.30 -16.45
CA HIS A 380 7.64 3.17 -17.02
C HIS A 380 8.59 3.73 -15.96
N TYR A 381 8.12 3.90 -14.72
CA TYR A 381 8.96 4.33 -13.61
C TYR A 381 9.86 3.20 -13.11
N ASP A 382 9.34 1.98 -12.94
CA ASP A 382 10.19 0.82 -12.62
C ASP A 382 11.22 0.55 -13.72
N ALA A 383 10.84 0.70 -15.00
CA ALA A 383 11.77 0.61 -16.11
C ALA A 383 12.88 1.68 -16.03
N LEU A 384 12.52 2.91 -15.66
CA LEU A 384 13.48 3.99 -15.45
C LEU A 384 14.45 3.67 -14.31
N ARG A 385 13.96 3.17 -13.16
CA ARG A 385 14.77 2.75 -12.01
C ARG A 385 15.76 1.64 -12.41
N ASP A 386 15.28 0.63 -13.14
CA ASP A 386 16.10 -0.46 -13.66
C ASP A 386 17.15 0.04 -14.67
N CYS A 387 16.81 0.99 -15.55
CA CYS A 387 17.78 1.59 -16.48
C CYS A 387 18.88 2.34 -15.73
N LEU A 388 18.54 3.15 -14.72
CA LEU A 388 19.51 3.84 -13.88
C LEU A 388 20.41 2.87 -13.14
N LYS A 389 19.85 1.79 -12.58
CA LYS A 389 20.64 0.75 -11.92
C LYS A 389 21.57 0.03 -12.89
N ALA A 390 21.10 -0.28 -14.11
CA ALA A 390 21.92 -0.88 -15.16
C ALA A 390 23.09 0.04 -15.58
N ILE A 391 22.85 1.34 -15.72
CA ILE A 391 23.89 2.34 -16.06
C ILE A 391 24.89 2.49 -14.90
N LEU A 392 24.43 2.48 -13.66
CA LEU A 392 25.30 2.52 -12.48
C LEU A 392 26.25 1.32 -12.43
N LEU A 393 25.76 0.12 -12.78
CA LEU A 393 26.53 -1.11 -12.81
C LEU A 393 27.43 -1.23 -14.05
N ASN A 394 26.96 -0.74 -15.20
CA ASN A 394 27.72 -0.69 -16.44
C ASN A 394 27.45 0.63 -17.17
N PRO A 395 28.33 1.64 -17.01
CA PRO A 395 28.16 2.95 -17.65
C PRO A 395 28.09 2.89 -19.17
N ALA A 396 28.61 1.84 -19.82
CA ALA A 396 28.58 1.64 -21.27
C ALA A 396 27.35 0.86 -21.75
N HIS A 397 26.36 0.60 -20.89
CA HIS A 397 25.16 -0.17 -21.24
C HIS A 397 24.23 0.59 -22.21
N LEU A 398 24.51 0.49 -23.51
CA LEU A 398 23.86 1.21 -24.61
C LEU A 398 22.32 1.22 -24.54
N LYS A 399 21.70 0.05 -24.41
CA LYS A 399 20.23 -0.07 -24.38
C LYS A 399 19.58 0.61 -23.18
N ALA A 400 20.30 0.75 -22.06
CA ALA A 400 19.75 1.34 -20.84
C ALA A 400 19.69 2.87 -20.94
N HIS A 401 20.72 3.49 -21.53
CA HIS A 401 20.72 4.93 -21.82
C HIS A 401 19.57 5.34 -22.75
N PHE A 402 19.38 4.62 -23.86
CA PHE A 402 18.27 4.91 -24.78
C PHE A 402 16.90 4.71 -24.13
N ARG A 403 16.73 3.61 -23.38
CA ARG A 403 15.47 3.33 -22.66
C ARG A 403 15.19 4.35 -21.55
N LEU A 404 16.21 4.88 -20.89
CA LEU A 404 16.08 5.94 -19.89
C LEU A 404 15.43 7.19 -20.50
N ALA A 405 15.96 7.68 -21.63
CA ALA A 405 15.39 8.83 -22.35
C ALA A 405 13.93 8.58 -22.75
N ARG A 406 13.63 7.37 -23.25
CA ARG A 406 12.26 6.99 -23.60
C ARG A 406 11.32 6.93 -22.39
N CYS A 407 11.76 6.36 -21.26
CA CYS A 407 10.93 6.31 -20.06
C CYS A 407 10.62 7.71 -19.52
N LEU A 408 11.60 8.62 -19.53
CA LEU A 408 11.39 10.03 -19.15
C LEU A 408 10.33 10.70 -20.03
N PHE A 409 10.39 10.47 -21.35
CA PHE A 409 9.41 11.01 -22.29
C PHE A 409 7.99 10.47 -22.02
N GLU A 410 7.84 9.16 -21.82
CA GLU A 410 6.54 8.52 -21.51
C GLU A 410 5.96 9.05 -20.19
N LEU A 411 6.81 9.27 -19.19
CA LEU A 411 6.48 9.88 -17.90
C LEU A 411 6.26 11.41 -17.98
N LYS A 412 6.32 12.01 -19.17
CA LYS A 412 6.09 13.45 -19.46
C LYS A 412 7.16 14.42 -18.93
N TYR A 413 8.34 13.90 -18.60
CA TYR A 413 9.56 14.67 -18.28
C TYR A 413 10.32 15.01 -19.56
N VAL A 414 9.71 15.87 -20.38
CA VAL A 414 10.14 16.10 -21.77
C VAL A 414 11.51 16.78 -21.86
N SER A 415 11.81 17.74 -20.97
CA SER A 415 13.09 18.45 -20.98
C SER A 415 14.24 17.50 -20.63
N GLU A 416 14.04 16.68 -19.61
CA GLU A 416 15.02 15.72 -19.10
C GLU A 416 15.19 14.53 -20.07
N ALA A 417 14.13 14.15 -20.77
CA ALA A 417 14.20 13.20 -21.86
C ALA A 417 15.11 13.70 -22.99
N LEU A 418 15.03 15.00 -23.34
CA LEU A 418 15.89 15.61 -24.36
C LEU A 418 17.36 15.60 -23.90
N GLU A 419 17.64 16.05 -22.68
CA GLU A 419 18.99 16.03 -22.11
C GLU A 419 19.60 14.62 -22.10
N CYS A 420 18.82 13.61 -21.69
CA CYS A 420 19.25 12.21 -21.72
C CYS A 420 19.51 11.71 -23.14
N LEU A 421 18.68 12.11 -24.11
CA LEU A 421 18.85 11.70 -25.49
C LEU A 421 20.09 12.32 -26.13
N ASP A 422 20.39 13.59 -25.80
CA ASP A 422 21.59 14.27 -26.26
C ASP A 422 22.85 13.66 -25.63
N ASP A 423 22.83 13.31 -24.33
CA ASP A 423 23.93 12.56 -23.70
C ASP A 423 24.12 11.18 -24.36
N PHE A 424 23.02 10.47 -24.67
CA PHE A 424 23.06 9.20 -25.40
C PHE A 424 23.71 9.36 -26.78
N LYS A 425 23.31 10.36 -27.56
CA LYS A 425 23.88 10.65 -28.89
C LYS A 425 25.38 10.98 -28.80
N GLY A 426 25.78 11.77 -27.82
CA GLY A 426 27.19 12.10 -27.58
C GLY A 426 28.03 10.88 -27.17
N LYS A 427 27.46 9.98 -26.38
CA LYS A 427 28.15 8.79 -25.86
C LYS A 427 28.19 7.62 -26.84
N PHE A 428 27.19 7.49 -27.70
CA PHE A 428 27.08 6.43 -28.71
C PHE A 428 26.81 7.02 -30.11
N PRO A 429 27.78 7.71 -30.73
CA PRO A 429 27.59 8.40 -32.02
C PRO A 429 27.10 7.48 -33.15
N GLU A 430 27.53 6.21 -33.16
CA GLU A 430 27.10 5.23 -34.16
C GLU A 430 25.59 4.95 -34.15
N GLN A 431 24.92 5.14 -33.02
CA GLN A 431 23.47 4.91 -32.86
C GLN A 431 22.66 6.22 -32.87
N ALA A 432 23.33 7.37 -32.93
CA ALA A 432 22.69 8.69 -32.86
C ALA A 432 21.70 8.93 -34.00
N HIS A 433 21.95 8.34 -35.17
CA HIS A 433 21.12 8.43 -36.38
C HIS A 433 20.34 7.13 -36.66
N SER A 434 20.14 6.30 -35.63
CA SER A 434 19.22 5.18 -35.75
C SER A 434 17.79 5.69 -35.88
N SER A 435 16.95 5.00 -36.67
CA SER A 435 15.55 5.41 -36.89
C SER A 435 14.76 5.57 -35.59
N ALA A 436 15.05 4.75 -34.58
CA ALA A 436 14.43 4.85 -33.25
C ALA A 436 14.88 6.09 -32.47
N CYS A 437 16.14 6.50 -32.61
CA CYS A 437 16.68 7.70 -31.99
C CYS A 437 16.08 8.96 -32.62
N ASP A 438 16.05 9.03 -33.95
CA ASP A 438 15.49 10.16 -34.69
C ASP A 438 13.98 10.31 -34.44
N ALA A 439 13.24 9.19 -34.37
CA ALA A 439 11.82 9.21 -34.03
C ALA A 439 11.58 9.78 -32.62
N LEU A 440 12.33 9.30 -31.61
CA LEU A 440 12.20 9.79 -30.25
C LEU A 440 12.59 11.28 -30.13
N ASP A 441 13.66 11.71 -30.80
CA ASP A 441 14.09 13.11 -30.84
C ASP A 441 13.00 14.02 -31.42
N LYS A 442 12.37 13.59 -32.52
CA LYS A 442 11.25 14.31 -33.14
C LYS A 442 10.05 14.40 -32.20
N ASP A 443 9.67 13.30 -31.55
CA ASP A 443 8.53 13.25 -30.63
C ASP A 443 8.75 14.16 -29.40
N ILE A 444 9.96 14.13 -28.82
CA ILE A 444 10.35 14.99 -27.70
C ILE A 444 10.28 16.47 -28.10
N LYS A 445 10.87 16.83 -29.25
CA LYS A 445 10.85 18.21 -29.74
C LYS A 445 9.42 18.69 -30.00
N ALA A 446 8.58 17.87 -30.64
CA ALA A 446 7.17 18.19 -30.86
C ALA A 446 6.42 18.47 -29.54
N ALA A 447 6.65 17.66 -28.50
CA ALA A 447 6.04 17.86 -27.19
C ALA A 447 6.54 19.12 -26.46
N LEU A 448 7.80 19.54 -26.69
CA LEU A 448 8.31 20.82 -26.18
C LEU A 448 7.62 22.00 -26.86
N PHE A 449 7.48 21.97 -28.18
CA PHE A 449 6.79 23.04 -28.93
C PHE A 449 5.33 23.21 -28.49
N SER A 450 4.60 22.12 -28.25
CA SER A 450 3.21 22.20 -27.78
C SER A 450 3.08 22.78 -26.37
N LYS A 451 4.08 22.56 -25.49
CA LYS A 451 4.09 23.20 -24.15
C LYS A 451 4.28 24.72 -24.29
N THR A 452 5.20 25.16 -25.13
CA THR A 452 5.51 26.59 -25.32
C THR A 452 4.34 27.36 -25.97
N SER A 453 3.64 26.78 -26.94
CA SER A 453 2.46 27.42 -27.55
C SER A 453 1.28 27.54 -26.59
N SER A 454 1.05 26.52 -25.75
CA SER A 454 -0.02 26.55 -24.73
C SER A 454 0.19 27.59 -23.62
N SER A 455 1.44 28.04 -23.40
CA SER A 455 1.75 29.13 -22.47
C SER A 455 1.55 30.53 -23.07
N GLU A 456 1.55 30.68 -24.40
CA GLU A 456 1.31 31.98 -25.06
C GLU A 456 -0.19 32.26 -25.26
N ASP A 457 -1.01 31.23 -25.52
CA ASP A 457 -2.46 31.40 -25.75
C ASP A 457 -3.29 31.72 -24.48
N LYS A 458 -2.71 31.55 -23.27
CA LYS A 458 -3.39 31.95 -22.01
C LYS A 458 -3.43 33.47 -21.77
N LYS A 459 -2.87 34.30 -22.67
CA LYS A 459 -2.94 35.77 -22.57
C LYS A 459 -4.09 36.40 -23.36
N SER A 460 -4.88 35.65 -24.13
CA SER A 460 -5.97 36.23 -24.93
C SER A 460 -7.16 35.27 -25.07
N GLY A 461 -8.02 35.24 -24.06
CA GLY A 461 -9.33 34.57 -24.16
C GLY A 461 -10.20 34.93 -22.95
N GLY A 462 -11.26 35.71 -23.18
CA GLY A 462 -12.14 36.25 -22.14
C GLY A 462 -12.78 35.16 -21.27
N ALA A 463 -12.43 35.16 -19.98
CA ALA A 463 -13.01 34.25 -19.00
C ALA A 463 -14.42 34.72 -18.59
N ILE A 464 -15.41 33.84 -18.76
CA ILE A 464 -16.68 33.90 -18.05
C ILE A 464 -16.36 33.70 -16.55
N ARG A 465 -16.53 34.78 -15.77
CA ARG A 465 -16.27 34.80 -14.33
C ARG A 465 -17.34 34.00 -13.58
N PHE A 466 -17.05 32.73 -13.27
CA PHE A 466 -17.61 32.14 -12.05
C PHE A 466 -16.92 32.82 -10.85
N ARG A 467 -17.71 33.41 -9.95
CA ARG A 467 -17.20 34.01 -8.71
C ARG A 467 -16.65 32.89 -7.82
N THR A 468 -15.35 32.62 -7.93
CA THR A 468 -14.62 31.85 -6.92
C THR A 468 -14.56 32.69 -5.65
N ILE A 469 -15.32 32.28 -4.63
CA ILE A 469 -15.16 32.79 -3.27
C ILE A 469 -13.75 32.40 -2.83
N GLY A 470 -12.85 33.37 -2.72
CA GLY A 470 -11.51 33.14 -2.22
C GLY A 470 -11.56 32.72 -0.75
N ARG A 471 -11.16 31.48 -0.47
CA ARG A 471 -10.66 31.02 0.83
C ARG A 471 -9.35 30.26 0.59
N LYS A 472 -8.39 30.44 1.50
CA LYS A 472 -7.03 29.88 1.46
C LYS A 472 -7.07 28.35 1.53
N ASP A 473 -7.16 27.68 0.38
CA ASP A 473 -6.84 26.24 0.24
C ASP A 473 -5.34 26.05 -0.06
N SER A 474 -4.47 26.83 0.58
CA SER A 474 -3.03 26.78 0.34
C SER A 474 -2.37 25.90 1.39
N ILE A 475 -1.88 24.73 0.96
CA ILE A 475 -0.90 23.92 1.69
C ILE A 475 0.20 24.84 2.25
N SER A 476 0.67 24.61 3.47
CA SER A 476 1.74 25.44 4.06
C SER A 476 3.05 25.31 3.28
N GLU A 477 3.89 26.35 3.29
CA GLU A 477 5.20 26.30 2.62
C GLU A 477 6.09 25.17 3.20
N ASP A 478 6.02 24.95 4.51
CA ASP A 478 6.75 23.88 5.17
C ASP A 478 6.30 22.48 4.69
N GLU A 479 4.98 22.27 4.52
CA GLU A 479 4.43 21.01 3.98
C GLU A 479 4.89 20.80 2.53
N ALA A 480 4.93 21.84 1.71
CA ALA A 480 5.42 21.75 0.34
C ALA A 480 6.91 21.33 0.29
N VAL A 481 7.76 21.93 1.13
CA VAL A 481 9.19 21.58 1.21
C VAL A 481 9.40 20.14 1.68
N LEU A 482 8.60 19.65 2.62
CA LEU A 482 8.71 18.27 3.10
C LEU A 482 8.26 17.25 2.05
N ARG A 483 7.22 17.56 1.27
CA ARG A 483 6.80 16.73 0.12
C ARG A 483 7.90 16.62 -0.94
N GLU A 484 8.62 17.71 -1.22
CA GLU A 484 9.78 17.70 -2.12
C GLU A 484 10.97 16.86 -1.59
N ARG A 485 11.07 16.70 -0.27
CA ARG A 485 12.12 15.91 0.41
C ARG A 485 11.68 14.49 0.77
N SER A 486 10.58 14.02 0.18
CA SER A 486 10.05 12.68 0.40
C SER A 486 11.03 11.59 -0.05
N TYR A 487 10.80 10.35 0.41
CA TYR A 487 11.53 9.15 0.02
C TYR A 487 10.65 8.20 -0.83
N ASP A 488 11.29 7.52 -1.78
CA ASP A 488 10.70 6.57 -2.71
C ASP A 488 10.56 5.17 -2.12
N TYR A 489 9.78 4.34 -2.80
CA TYR A 489 9.60 2.94 -2.44
C TYR A 489 10.82 2.08 -2.80
N LYS A 490 11.04 1.04 -2.00
CA LYS A 490 11.95 -0.07 -2.26
C LYS A 490 11.31 -1.06 -3.25
N HIS A 491 10.11 -1.55 -2.93
CA HIS A 491 9.34 -2.51 -3.75
C HIS A 491 7.91 -2.04 -4.01
N ARG A 492 7.34 -2.54 -5.11
CA ARG A 492 5.97 -2.29 -5.55
C ARG A 492 5.32 -3.61 -5.92
N TYR A 493 4.13 -3.86 -5.39
CA TYR A 493 3.36 -5.09 -5.62
C TYR A 493 2.11 -4.75 -6.42
N CYS A 494 2.01 -5.31 -7.61
CA CYS A 494 0.95 -5.00 -8.56
C CYS A 494 0.00 -6.19 -8.76
N GLY A 495 -1.25 -5.88 -9.10
CA GLY A 495 -2.24 -6.83 -9.59
C GLY A 495 -3.55 -6.83 -8.80
N HIS A 496 -3.56 -6.34 -7.56
CA HIS A 496 -4.80 -6.13 -6.82
C HIS A 496 -5.51 -4.84 -7.29
N CYS A 497 -6.75 -4.65 -6.86
CA CYS A 497 -7.51 -3.43 -7.11
C CYS A 497 -7.91 -2.74 -5.80
N ASN A 498 -7.65 -1.43 -5.72
CA ASN A 498 -8.02 -0.61 -4.58
C ASN A 498 -8.63 0.73 -4.99
N THR A 499 -9.87 0.74 -5.46
CA THR A 499 -10.54 1.96 -5.94
C THR A 499 -11.90 2.22 -5.31
N THR A 500 -12.52 1.21 -4.70
CA THR A 500 -13.91 1.32 -4.21
C THR A 500 -14.00 1.76 -2.75
N THR A 501 -13.16 1.20 -1.89
CA THR A 501 -13.20 1.40 -0.44
C THR A 501 -11.91 2.06 0.06
N ASP A 502 -11.98 2.87 1.11
CA ASP A 502 -10.81 3.53 1.71
C ASP A 502 -10.19 2.81 2.93
N ILE A 503 -10.60 1.55 3.18
CA ILE A 503 -10.21 0.75 4.37
C ILE A 503 -9.39 -0.52 4.05
N LYS A 504 -8.93 -0.68 2.81
CA LYS A 504 -8.33 -1.94 2.33
C LYS A 504 -6.94 -2.19 2.92
N GLU A 505 -6.78 -3.33 3.58
CA GLU A 505 -5.56 -3.70 4.28
C GLU A 505 -4.52 -4.38 3.36
N ALA A 506 -3.24 -4.16 3.69
CA ALA A 506 -2.12 -4.94 3.21
C ALA A 506 -1.16 -5.24 4.37
N ASN A 507 -0.70 -6.48 4.51
CA ASN A 507 0.10 -6.90 5.65
C ASN A 507 1.31 -7.76 5.25
N PHE A 508 2.32 -7.77 6.12
CA PHE A 508 3.42 -8.72 6.06
C PHE A 508 2.93 -10.11 6.47
N PHE A 509 3.31 -11.15 5.73
CA PHE A 509 2.96 -12.53 6.05
C PHE A 509 4.21 -13.40 6.25
N GLY A 510 4.24 -14.08 7.39
CA GLY A 510 5.38 -14.82 7.90
C GLY A 510 6.24 -14.00 8.86
N SER A 511 6.95 -14.69 9.76
CA SER A 511 7.69 -14.05 10.85
C SER A 511 8.79 -13.05 10.45
N LYS A 512 9.24 -13.10 9.19
CA LYS A 512 10.21 -12.15 8.62
C LYS A 512 9.58 -11.22 7.59
N GLY A 513 8.25 -11.28 7.43
CA GLY A 513 7.53 -10.62 6.36
C GLY A 513 8.01 -11.04 4.98
N GLN A 514 8.34 -12.32 4.79
CA GLN A 514 8.87 -12.82 3.51
C GLN A 514 7.83 -12.80 2.39
N TYR A 515 6.54 -12.73 2.72
CA TYR A 515 5.45 -12.47 1.78
C TYR A 515 4.71 -11.20 2.16
N ILE A 516 4.03 -10.61 1.19
CA ILE A 516 3.07 -9.52 1.34
C ILE A 516 1.70 -10.02 0.92
N VAL A 517 0.66 -9.66 1.66
CA VAL A 517 -0.74 -9.93 1.31
C VAL A 517 -1.55 -8.65 1.21
N SER A 518 -2.51 -8.59 0.31
CA SER A 518 -3.45 -7.47 0.17
C SER A 518 -4.80 -7.95 -0.33
N GLY A 519 -5.87 -7.27 0.11
CA GLY A 519 -7.22 -7.46 -0.39
C GLY A 519 -7.38 -6.81 -1.75
N SER A 520 -8.54 -7.00 -2.37
CA SER A 520 -8.85 -6.48 -3.69
C SER A 520 -10.36 -6.29 -3.90
N ASP A 521 -10.71 -5.36 -4.78
CA ASP A 521 -12.11 -5.06 -5.20
C ASP A 521 -12.70 -6.05 -6.22
N ASP A 522 -12.03 -7.18 -6.45
CA ASP A 522 -12.49 -8.30 -7.28
C ASP A 522 -12.86 -9.54 -6.43
N GLY A 523 -13.06 -9.35 -5.13
CA GLY A 523 -13.38 -10.41 -4.18
C GLY A 523 -12.18 -11.30 -3.83
N SER A 524 -11.00 -11.03 -4.40
CA SER A 524 -9.81 -11.84 -4.15
C SER A 524 -8.84 -11.17 -3.17
N PHE A 525 -7.87 -11.95 -2.70
CA PHE A 525 -6.67 -11.41 -2.09
C PHE A 525 -5.42 -11.99 -2.75
N PHE A 526 -4.39 -11.17 -2.78
CA PHE A 526 -3.17 -11.39 -3.54
C PHE A 526 -2.01 -11.62 -2.57
N ILE A 527 -1.12 -12.54 -2.93
CA ILE A 527 0.08 -12.87 -2.16
C ILE A 527 1.30 -12.73 -3.05
N TRP A 528 2.27 -11.91 -2.64
CA TRP A 528 3.54 -11.73 -3.33
C TRP A 528 4.72 -12.16 -2.47
N GLU A 529 5.79 -12.63 -3.11
CA GLU A 529 7.10 -12.71 -2.45
C GLU A 529 7.66 -11.29 -2.29
N LYS A 530 8.08 -10.92 -1.06
CA LYS A 530 8.49 -9.55 -0.72
C LYS A 530 9.64 -9.03 -1.60
N GLU A 531 10.73 -9.81 -1.70
CA GLU A 531 11.99 -9.33 -2.30
C GLU A 531 11.94 -9.25 -3.84
N THR A 532 11.21 -10.16 -4.50
CA THR A 532 11.11 -10.19 -5.97
C THR A 532 9.92 -9.42 -6.51
N SER A 533 8.95 -9.10 -5.64
CA SER A 533 7.59 -8.65 -5.95
C SER A 533 6.80 -9.58 -6.88
N ASN A 534 7.22 -10.85 -6.99
CA ASN A 534 6.52 -11.83 -7.80
C ASN A 534 5.20 -12.22 -7.13
N LEU A 535 4.11 -12.15 -7.90
CA LEU A 535 2.82 -12.69 -7.50
C LEU A 535 2.92 -14.21 -7.42
N VAL A 536 2.70 -14.77 -6.23
CA VAL A 536 2.84 -16.22 -5.99
C VAL A 536 1.49 -16.93 -5.88
N ARG A 537 0.44 -16.21 -5.48
CA ARG A 537 -0.90 -16.77 -5.37
C ARG A 537 -2.00 -15.72 -5.32
N ILE A 538 -3.18 -16.07 -5.82
CA ILE A 538 -4.44 -15.34 -5.63
C ILE A 538 -5.48 -16.33 -5.11
N LEU A 539 -6.26 -15.90 -4.13
CA LEU A 539 -7.36 -16.67 -3.55
C LEU A 539 -8.62 -15.80 -3.48
N GLN A 540 -9.76 -16.35 -3.88
CA GLN A 540 -11.05 -15.68 -3.79
C GLN A 540 -11.51 -15.67 -2.33
N GLY A 541 -11.47 -14.51 -1.70
CA GLY A 541 -11.84 -14.32 -0.30
C GLY A 541 -13.32 -14.09 -0.10
N ASP A 542 -13.89 -13.15 -0.84
CA ASP A 542 -15.29 -12.69 -0.72
C ASP A 542 -15.96 -12.71 -2.10
N GLU A 543 -17.27 -12.46 -2.14
CA GLU A 543 -18.01 -12.41 -3.41
C GLU A 543 -17.63 -11.18 -4.25
N SER A 544 -17.33 -10.03 -3.62
CA SER A 544 -16.99 -8.82 -4.38
C SER A 544 -15.79 -8.00 -3.87
N ILE A 545 -15.57 -7.87 -2.56
CA ILE A 545 -14.48 -7.03 -2.04
C ILE A 545 -13.92 -7.67 -0.78
N VAL A 546 -12.60 -7.85 -0.73
CA VAL A 546 -11.86 -8.20 0.50
C VAL A 546 -11.22 -6.94 1.06
N ASN A 547 -11.63 -6.53 2.27
CA ASN A 547 -11.13 -5.32 2.94
C ASN A 547 -10.04 -5.62 3.96
N CYS A 548 -10.20 -6.66 4.79
CA CYS A 548 -9.32 -6.93 5.92
C CYS A 548 -8.52 -8.22 5.73
N LEU A 549 -7.25 -8.19 6.10
CA LEU A 549 -6.36 -9.35 6.08
C LEU A 549 -5.45 -9.32 7.29
N GLN A 550 -5.65 -10.26 8.21
CA GLN A 550 -4.89 -10.36 9.44
C GLN A 550 -4.16 -11.69 9.49
N PRO A 551 -2.88 -11.72 9.09
CA PRO A 551 -2.03 -12.88 9.30
C PRO A 551 -1.89 -13.21 10.79
N HIS A 552 -1.96 -14.49 11.13
CA HIS A 552 -1.75 -14.94 12.49
C HIS A 552 -0.30 -14.70 12.94
N PRO A 553 -0.05 -14.22 14.18
CA PRO A 553 1.27 -13.84 14.64
C PRO A 553 2.31 -14.97 14.63
N SER A 554 1.88 -16.24 14.76
CA SER A 554 2.77 -17.38 15.02
C SER A 554 2.59 -18.63 14.14
N TYR A 555 1.56 -18.69 13.29
CA TYR A 555 1.22 -19.85 12.45
C TYR A 555 1.01 -19.42 11.00
N CYS A 556 1.18 -20.33 10.03
CA CYS A 556 0.78 -20.05 8.65
C CYS A 556 -0.74 -20.10 8.57
N PHE A 557 -1.36 -19.02 9.03
CA PHE A 557 -2.78 -18.90 9.20
C PHE A 557 -3.16 -17.44 8.94
N LEU A 558 -4.30 -17.21 8.33
CA LEU A 558 -4.75 -15.88 7.92
C LEU A 558 -6.25 -15.78 8.16
N ALA A 559 -6.71 -14.64 8.67
CA ALA A 559 -8.11 -14.29 8.71
C ALA A 559 -8.38 -13.19 7.67
N THR A 560 -9.46 -13.31 6.91
CA THR A 560 -9.91 -12.27 5.99
C THR A 560 -11.37 -11.94 6.21
N SER A 561 -11.75 -10.74 5.83
CA SER A 561 -13.14 -10.33 5.71
C SER A 561 -13.29 -9.17 4.73
N GLY A 562 -14.53 -8.87 4.37
CA GLY A 562 -14.83 -7.78 3.46
C GLY A 562 -16.28 -7.37 3.55
N ILE A 563 -16.94 -7.31 2.40
CA ILE A 563 -18.36 -6.91 2.34
C ILE A 563 -19.29 -8.03 2.78
N ASP A 564 -18.84 -9.29 2.76
CA ASP A 564 -19.64 -10.39 3.26
C ASP A 564 -19.74 -10.31 4.80
N PRO A 565 -20.86 -10.76 5.41
CA PRO A 565 -21.05 -10.74 6.86
C PRO A 565 -20.30 -11.88 7.58
N VAL A 566 -19.18 -12.34 7.02
CA VAL A 566 -18.48 -13.57 7.39
C VAL A 566 -16.99 -13.30 7.56
N VAL A 567 -16.37 -13.96 8.55
CA VAL A 567 -14.91 -13.99 8.68
C VAL A 567 -14.39 -15.32 8.15
N ARG A 568 -13.38 -15.29 7.28
CA ARG A 568 -12.83 -16.50 6.66
C ARG A 568 -11.43 -16.80 7.17
N LEU A 569 -11.20 -18.05 7.53
CA LEU A 569 -9.93 -18.55 8.03
C LEU A 569 -9.22 -19.37 6.96
N TRP A 570 -7.92 -19.15 6.83
CA TRP A 570 -7.09 -19.74 5.78
C TRP A 570 -5.87 -20.43 6.36
N ASN A 571 -5.61 -21.66 5.93
CA ASN A 571 -4.51 -22.50 6.40
C ASN A 571 -4.03 -23.42 5.26
N PRO A 572 -2.74 -23.78 5.20
CA PRO A 572 -2.27 -24.87 4.35
C PRO A 572 -3.12 -26.14 4.46
N ARG A 573 -3.85 -26.47 3.39
CA ARG A 573 -4.68 -27.68 3.31
C ARG A 573 -3.80 -28.93 3.08
N PRO A 574 -4.22 -30.13 3.54
CA PRO A 574 -3.55 -31.39 3.22
C PRO A 574 -3.30 -31.56 1.71
N GLU A 575 -2.22 -32.23 1.31
CA GLU A 575 -1.91 -32.46 -0.13
C GLU A 575 -2.95 -33.35 -0.83
N SER A 576 -3.69 -34.13 -0.06
CA SER A 576 -4.77 -34.99 -0.54
C SER A 576 -6.11 -34.27 -0.72
N GLU A 577 -6.25 -33.04 -0.22
CA GLU A 577 -7.49 -32.28 -0.33
C GLU A 577 -7.39 -31.28 -1.48
N ASP A 578 -8.43 -31.26 -2.32
CA ASP A 578 -8.59 -30.21 -3.32
C ASP A 578 -8.83 -28.87 -2.61
N LEU A 579 -8.27 -27.81 -3.17
CA LEU A 579 -8.25 -26.48 -2.59
C LEU A 579 -9.61 -25.75 -2.76
N ASN A 580 -10.72 -26.32 -2.27
CA ASN A 580 -12.07 -25.74 -2.13
C ASN A 580 -12.55 -24.78 -3.26
N GLY A 581 -12.07 -24.92 -4.50
CA GLY A 581 -12.43 -24.07 -5.65
C GLY A 581 -12.08 -22.57 -5.54
N ARG A 582 -11.43 -22.11 -4.46
CA ARG A 582 -11.19 -20.68 -4.19
C ARG A 582 -9.87 -20.17 -4.79
N VAL A 583 -9.14 -21.00 -5.54
CA VAL A 583 -7.87 -20.61 -6.18
C VAL A 583 -8.17 -19.97 -7.53
N VAL A 584 -7.58 -18.79 -7.76
CA VAL A 584 -7.65 -18.16 -9.08
C VAL A 584 -6.47 -18.67 -9.90
N GLU A 585 -6.75 -19.60 -10.82
CA GLU A 585 -5.73 -20.24 -11.68
C GLU A 585 -5.12 -19.25 -12.69
N ASP A 586 -5.96 -18.43 -13.35
CA ASP A 586 -5.50 -17.37 -14.25
C ASP A 586 -5.12 -16.09 -13.49
N MET A 587 -3.99 -16.14 -12.80
CA MET A 587 -3.49 -15.00 -12.03
C MET A 587 -3.14 -13.78 -12.91
N GLU A 588 -2.69 -14.00 -14.14
CA GLU A 588 -2.34 -12.92 -15.05
C GLU A 588 -3.60 -12.21 -15.58
N GLY A 589 -4.63 -12.98 -15.95
CA GLY A 589 -5.93 -12.44 -16.34
C GLY A 589 -6.58 -11.64 -15.23
N ALA A 590 -6.58 -12.15 -13.99
CA ALA A 590 -7.10 -11.44 -12.83
C ALA A 590 -6.36 -10.11 -12.58
N ALA A 591 -5.02 -10.14 -12.56
CA ALA A 591 -4.22 -8.94 -12.39
C ALA A 591 -4.40 -7.92 -13.53
N GLN A 592 -4.55 -8.39 -14.77
CA GLN A 592 -4.82 -7.53 -15.91
C GLN A 592 -6.22 -6.90 -15.85
N ALA A 593 -7.23 -7.66 -15.41
CA ALA A 593 -8.59 -7.15 -15.22
C ALA A 593 -8.61 -6.04 -14.16
N ASN A 594 -7.90 -6.23 -13.05
CA ASN A 594 -7.75 -5.21 -12.01
C ASN A 594 -7.02 -3.96 -12.51
N GLN A 595 -5.98 -4.13 -13.34
CA GLN A 595 -5.29 -2.99 -13.94
C GLN A 595 -6.20 -2.17 -14.88
N ARG A 596 -7.16 -2.83 -15.55
CA ARG A 596 -8.20 -2.13 -16.33
C ARG A 596 -9.20 -1.45 -15.41
N ARG A 597 -9.69 -2.13 -14.36
CA ARG A 597 -10.63 -1.57 -13.37
C ARG A 597 -10.09 -0.30 -12.73
N MET A 598 -8.79 -0.27 -12.38
CA MET A 598 -8.15 0.93 -11.81
C MET A 598 -8.09 2.12 -12.78
N ASN A 599 -8.13 1.86 -14.10
CA ASN A 599 -8.04 2.86 -15.15
C ASN A 599 -9.39 3.21 -15.79
N ALA A 600 -10.47 2.51 -15.41
CA ALA A 600 -11.81 2.77 -15.90
C ALA A 600 -12.35 4.10 -15.34
N ASP A 601 -13.29 4.70 -16.07
CA ASP A 601 -13.95 5.93 -15.61
C ASP A 601 -14.75 5.66 -14.32
N PRO A 602 -14.88 6.61 -13.37
CA PRO A 602 -15.67 6.41 -12.15
C PRO A 602 -17.09 5.89 -12.39
N LEU A 603 -17.75 6.29 -13.49
CA LEU A 603 -19.07 5.78 -13.86
C LEU A 603 -19.01 4.31 -14.28
N GLU A 604 -18.00 3.91 -15.04
CA GLU A 604 -17.77 2.51 -15.42
C GLU A 604 -17.44 1.65 -14.19
N VAL A 605 -16.60 2.15 -13.28
CA VAL A 605 -16.30 1.48 -12.01
C VAL A 605 -17.57 1.30 -11.19
N MET A 606 -18.42 2.33 -11.09
CA MET A 606 -19.71 2.22 -10.40
C MET A 606 -20.62 1.16 -11.04
N LEU A 607 -20.71 1.11 -12.36
CA LEU A 607 -21.50 0.11 -13.08
C LEU A 607 -20.95 -1.32 -12.88
N LEU A 608 -19.62 -1.50 -12.95
CA LEU A 608 -18.95 -2.77 -12.66
C LEU A 608 -19.16 -3.21 -11.21
N ASN A 609 -19.13 -2.28 -10.26
CA ASN A 609 -19.43 -2.53 -8.85
C ASN A 609 -20.90 -2.91 -8.60
N MET A 610 -21.81 -2.45 -9.46
CA MET A 610 -23.24 -2.80 -9.42
C MET A 610 -23.57 -4.10 -10.18
N GLY A 611 -22.57 -4.83 -10.69
CA GLY A 611 -22.77 -6.08 -11.42
C GLY A 611 -23.16 -5.91 -12.90
N TYR A 612 -23.09 -4.70 -13.46
CA TYR A 612 -23.35 -4.49 -14.88
C TYR A 612 -22.11 -4.82 -15.72
N HIS A 613 -22.23 -5.82 -16.59
CA HIS A 613 -21.26 -6.08 -17.65
C HIS A 613 -21.56 -5.17 -18.84
N ILE A 614 -20.66 -4.23 -19.16
CA ILE A 614 -20.77 -3.41 -20.36
C ILE A 614 -20.45 -4.29 -21.57
N THR A 615 -21.49 -4.72 -22.30
CA THR A 615 -21.35 -5.46 -23.56
C THR A 615 -20.69 -4.58 -24.62
N GLY A 616 -19.46 -4.90 -24.98
CA GLY A 616 -18.64 -4.13 -25.93
C GLY A 616 -17.13 -4.38 -25.83
N LEU A 617 -16.67 -5.11 -24.80
CA LEU A 617 -15.26 -5.38 -24.53
C LEU A 617 -14.91 -6.88 -24.48
N SER A 618 -15.70 -7.75 -25.11
CA SER A 618 -15.22 -9.10 -25.45
C SER A 618 -14.26 -8.99 -26.64
N ASN A 619 -13.03 -9.43 -26.45
CA ASN A 619 -12.16 -9.75 -27.58
C ASN A 619 -12.90 -10.74 -28.49
N GLY A 620 -12.88 -10.47 -29.80
CA GLY A 620 -13.53 -11.31 -30.80
C GLY A 620 -13.12 -12.78 -30.72
N GLY A 621 -14.13 -13.62 -30.62
CA GLY A 621 -14.16 -15.06 -30.85
C GLY A 621 -15.63 -15.49 -30.93
N PRO A 622 -16.05 -16.34 -31.90
CA PRO A 622 -17.45 -16.46 -32.27
C PRO A 622 -18.22 -17.48 -31.41
N ASP A 623 -19.51 -17.15 -31.25
CA ASP A 623 -20.66 -17.97 -30.88
C ASP A 623 -20.73 -18.62 -29.49
N GLY A 624 -21.89 -18.39 -28.85
CA GLY A 624 -22.35 -19.10 -27.66
C GLY A 624 -23.44 -18.31 -26.94
N SER A 625 -24.68 -18.55 -27.32
CA SER A 625 -25.89 -18.00 -26.73
C SER A 625 -26.20 -18.59 -25.34
N ASP A 626 -26.82 -17.77 -24.49
CA ASP A 626 -28.08 -18.02 -23.77
C ASP A 626 -28.13 -17.61 -22.29
N GLU A 627 -29.23 -16.89 -22.06
CA GLU A 627 -30.07 -16.59 -20.89
C GLU A 627 -29.78 -17.28 -19.55
N ASP A 628 -29.85 -16.51 -18.46
CA ASP A 628 -30.74 -16.87 -17.34
C ASP A 628 -31.09 -15.70 -16.40
N GLU A 629 -32.33 -15.73 -15.93
CA GLU A 629 -33.02 -14.78 -15.03
C GLU A 629 -32.75 -15.05 -13.53
N GLY A 630 -33.00 -14.06 -12.66
CA GLY A 630 -33.69 -14.33 -11.39
C GLY A 630 -33.02 -14.00 -10.04
N SER A 631 -33.27 -12.77 -9.57
CA SER A 631 -33.67 -12.36 -8.20
C SER A 631 -32.83 -12.60 -6.92
N GLU A 632 -32.59 -11.46 -6.25
CA GLU A 632 -32.75 -11.15 -4.81
C GLU A 632 -31.57 -11.33 -3.83
N GLY A 633 -31.16 -10.18 -3.25
CA GLY A 633 -30.23 -10.08 -2.12
C GLY A 633 -29.40 -8.79 -2.07
N GLN A 634 -29.90 -7.61 -2.49
CA GLN A 634 -29.12 -6.37 -2.36
C GLN A 634 -29.02 -5.93 -0.90
N VAL A 635 -27.90 -6.25 -0.25
CA VAL A 635 -27.44 -5.51 0.93
C VAL A 635 -26.92 -4.16 0.43
N GLN A 636 -27.74 -3.12 0.58
CA GLN A 636 -27.31 -1.75 0.28
C GLN A 636 -26.25 -1.30 1.30
N CYS A 637 -24.98 -1.46 0.94
CA CYS A 637 -23.90 -0.71 1.56
C CYS A 637 -24.04 0.76 1.16
N ARG A 638 -24.18 1.66 2.14
CA ARG A 638 -23.97 3.09 1.88
C ARG A 638 -22.51 3.29 1.50
N PRO A 639 -22.19 4.05 0.45
CA PRO A 639 -20.81 4.26 0.03
C PRO A 639 -19.98 4.83 1.18
N SER A 640 -18.76 4.29 1.27
CA SER A 640 -17.67 4.67 2.17
C SER A 640 -17.28 6.13 2.09
#